data_AF-A0A354TG73-F1
#
_entry.id   AF-A0A354TG73-F1
#
_cell.length_a   1.000
_cell.length_b   1.000
_cell.length_c   1.000
_cell.angle_alpha   90.00
_cell.angle_beta   90.00
_cell.angle_gamma   90.00
#
_symmetry.space_group_name_H-M   'P 1'
#
loop_
_entity.id
_entity.type
_entity.pdbx_description
1 polymer ?
#
loop_
_entity_poly.entity_id
_entity_poly.type
_entity_poly.pdbx_seq_one_letter_code
_entity_poly.pdbx_strand_id
1 'polypeptide(L)'
;MKTELPPILETKLADFRQRVWTVKLIEGLLAAGFGLALSYLLVFALDRVMETPVWLRASLLIAGALTLGLGLPLKWHRWVWRQRQLEDAARLLKRTFPRLGDQLLGIVELSRHEDASRSERLVQAAMMQAAEAVKDKDFTHAVPEAKHVQWGWAAGVTALLAVAALTLLPDAAWNALARWATPWRDVERFTFAKIEALPERLVVPYAEPFDLKVHLQKDTRWSPGQAKARIGDQPAVLSGLKESAYPLAFPPQKTDAELNLSLGDVRKTVSVLPRTRPELTTLSIRTRLPKYLQYKTEPVTEVHGGSVSVLKGAEAALEATASRELASAEVDGAKEKVSGAKIVTPLRKIDADVEKRVMWQDRDGLTPREPLVLRINAIEDEAPRLAARRETPEQVVLDSEVVAFDVNVEDDFGIRRTGLEWRSVNDDKTKGDKIAAAGEPEKKTLAAKATFSATRDGVEPQTLEIRAWAEDYLPNRKRSYSAAFLLHVLNKTDHALWLTEQFGKWLESARETYEREQQLHATNKELREMTAAELDRPENRRKIAQQASAENANASRLGALNQSGRSLVEQATRNDEFDAARLESWATMLKSLQDIAKKRMPSVAELLKESSGAKAGAKSDGQPPSEGENQEKGALSKPSAPQIANGAELPKGAQGGKASTEEQKKANMPSITDREGSMSKAEPEAADPNAKPAPPKPSTMKLPTTQMAAAPSKKKNGEEETKPAETPAQQKMDEAIDEQKLLLAEFAKVSDELAAVLASLEASTFVKRLKKASRDQLVAAKDLNTKTLSAFGLEKQPVKDAAGIAEHEKKQSEVVRVIQADLEAYFARKPEMHFKNVIGQMKETQVVKMLAYLGDQAAYNLSGSSMAGAEFWADTLDRWAEEMVAASECKSCSSCSADSLPPEIVLQVMKALRDEMKLRDETRELENAKPALVEDEHTKKSVNLASKQYGIQAAVRGAFDDILKLPQGNEKFGRELKLLNAVQGVMMEAAGILDKADTGAVAVAAETEAIELLLQAKRQGKGGGGGGSDPGGGGTADSASEAALAGLGDGSDAESNVEARPVGQSTGKAGRELPEEFKTGLDTYFNKLESGGAVK
;
A
#
# COMPACT_ATOMS: atom_id res chain seq x y z
N MET A 1 62.20 -122.71 -34.93
CA MET A 1 61.76 -122.88 -33.52
C MET A 1 62.48 -121.78 -32.76
N LYS A 2 61.75 -120.79 -32.25
CA LYS A 2 62.35 -119.66 -31.53
C LYS A 2 63.17 -120.21 -30.36
N THR A 3 64.47 -119.91 -30.33
CA THR A 3 65.30 -120.20 -29.16
C THR A 3 64.91 -119.24 -28.05
N GLU A 4 64.23 -119.75 -27.03
CA GLU A 4 63.80 -118.96 -25.88
C GLU A 4 65.02 -118.48 -25.09
N LEU A 5 64.98 -117.21 -24.66
CA LEU A 5 65.99 -116.65 -23.77
C LEU A 5 66.00 -117.41 -22.44
N PRO A 6 67.16 -117.57 -21.78
CA PRO A 6 67.20 -118.12 -20.44
C PRO A 6 66.29 -117.33 -19.49
N PRO A 7 65.45 -117.99 -18.66
CA PRO A 7 64.41 -117.33 -17.87
C PRO A 7 64.99 -116.31 -16.87
N ILE A 8 66.23 -116.52 -16.42
CA ILE A 8 66.96 -115.61 -15.51
C ILE A 8 67.29 -114.27 -16.21
N LEU A 9 67.64 -114.30 -17.49
CA LEU A 9 67.96 -113.09 -18.26
C LEU A 9 66.70 -112.29 -18.58
N GLU A 10 65.62 -112.98 -18.96
CA GLU A 10 64.33 -112.35 -19.24
C GLU A 10 63.75 -111.68 -17.99
N THR A 11 63.75 -112.37 -16.84
CA THR A 11 63.27 -111.81 -15.57
C THR A 11 64.11 -110.61 -15.11
N LYS A 12 65.44 -110.70 -15.12
CA LYS A 12 66.32 -109.58 -14.70
C LYS A 12 66.18 -108.35 -15.61
N LEU A 13 66.04 -108.53 -16.93
CA LEU A 13 65.82 -107.41 -17.86
C LEU A 13 64.40 -106.83 -17.73
N ALA A 14 63.40 -107.68 -17.51
CA ALA A 14 62.02 -107.26 -17.25
C ALA A 14 61.91 -106.47 -15.93
N ASP A 15 62.58 -106.91 -14.87
CA ASP A 15 62.64 -106.23 -13.57
C ASP A 15 63.32 -104.87 -13.69
N PHE A 16 64.44 -104.79 -14.43
CA PHE A 16 65.10 -103.52 -14.69
C PHE A 16 64.20 -102.56 -15.48
N ARG A 17 63.51 -103.05 -16.53
CA ARG A 17 62.54 -102.25 -17.30
C ARG A 17 61.39 -101.75 -16.42
N GLN A 18 60.80 -102.63 -15.61
CA GLN A 18 59.72 -102.26 -14.68
C GLN A 18 60.20 -101.21 -13.68
N ARG A 19 61.45 -101.31 -13.21
CA ARG A 19 62.06 -100.30 -12.33
C ARG A 19 62.30 -98.96 -13.01
N VAL A 20 62.73 -98.94 -14.28
CA VAL A 20 62.85 -97.70 -15.06
C VAL A 20 61.47 -97.04 -15.22
N TRP A 21 60.43 -97.82 -15.52
CA TRP A 21 59.07 -97.31 -15.63
C TRP A 21 58.58 -96.73 -14.31
N THR A 22 58.69 -97.45 -13.20
CA THR A 22 58.20 -96.98 -11.90
C THR A 22 58.93 -95.73 -11.45
N VAL A 23 60.28 -95.71 -11.50
CA VAL A 23 61.06 -94.54 -11.07
C VAL A 23 60.75 -93.31 -11.91
N LYS A 24 60.63 -93.43 -13.24
CA LYS A 24 60.36 -92.29 -14.13
C LYS A 24 58.91 -91.79 -14.08
N LEU A 25 57.96 -92.66 -13.83
CA LEU A 25 56.58 -92.27 -13.57
C LEU A 25 56.43 -91.59 -12.20
N ILE A 26 57.10 -92.11 -11.16
CA ILE A 26 57.16 -91.46 -9.84
C ILE A 26 57.78 -90.07 -9.95
N GLU A 27 58.87 -89.89 -10.71
CA GLU A 27 59.42 -88.55 -10.99
C GLU A 27 58.42 -87.63 -11.71
N GLY A 28 57.54 -88.16 -12.55
CA GLY A 28 56.51 -87.38 -13.23
C GLY A 28 55.40 -86.95 -12.29
N LEU A 29 54.91 -87.87 -11.46
CA LEU A 29 53.87 -87.61 -10.46
C LEU A 29 54.36 -86.63 -9.38
N LEU A 30 55.58 -86.79 -8.88
CA LEU A 30 56.15 -85.90 -7.88
C LEU A 30 56.37 -84.48 -8.44
N ALA A 31 56.84 -84.36 -9.69
CA ALA A 31 56.97 -83.06 -10.35
C ALA A 31 55.61 -82.37 -10.58
N ALA A 32 54.58 -83.14 -10.94
CA ALA A 32 53.22 -82.64 -11.09
C ALA A 32 52.61 -82.19 -9.75
N GLY A 33 52.79 -82.98 -8.69
CA GLY A 33 52.36 -82.63 -7.33
C GLY A 33 53.03 -81.36 -6.82
N PHE A 34 54.33 -81.20 -7.06
CA PHE A 34 55.06 -79.97 -6.76
C PHE A 34 54.51 -78.76 -7.53
N GLY A 35 54.27 -78.88 -8.84
CA GLY A 35 53.76 -77.79 -9.67
C GLY A 35 52.40 -77.25 -9.20
N LEU A 36 51.47 -78.15 -8.84
CA LEU A 36 50.17 -77.76 -8.29
C LEU A 36 50.31 -77.13 -6.90
N ALA A 37 51.05 -77.76 -5.98
CA ALA A 37 51.24 -77.24 -4.62
C ALA A 37 51.91 -75.86 -4.61
N LEU A 38 52.94 -75.66 -5.46
CA LEU A 38 53.61 -74.37 -5.59
C LEU A 38 52.67 -73.29 -6.15
N SER A 39 51.85 -73.61 -7.15
CA SER A 39 50.90 -72.64 -7.72
C SER A 39 49.86 -72.17 -6.69
N TYR A 40 49.36 -73.07 -5.84
CA TYR A 40 48.47 -72.74 -4.72
C TYR A 40 49.18 -71.86 -3.68
N LEU A 41 50.40 -72.23 -3.27
CA LEU A 41 51.18 -71.45 -2.29
C LEU A 41 51.48 -70.04 -2.79
N LEU A 42 51.72 -69.86 -4.10
CA LEU A 42 51.89 -68.55 -4.70
C LEU A 42 50.60 -67.72 -4.63
N VAL A 43 49.43 -68.29 -4.90
CA VAL A 43 48.15 -67.58 -4.72
C VAL A 43 47.93 -67.23 -3.25
N PHE A 44 48.17 -68.16 -2.33
CA PHE A 44 48.06 -67.93 -0.89
C PHE A 44 48.97 -66.79 -0.41
N ALA A 45 50.21 -66.72 -0.89
CA ALA A 45 51.15 -65.65 -0.56
C ALA A 45 50.75 -64.31 -1.20
N LEU A 46 50.38 -64.31 -2.48
CA LEU A 46 49.98 -63.09 -3.20
C LEU A 46 48.71 -62.48 -2.62
N ASP A 47 47.75 -63.30 -2.17
CA ASP A 47 46.52 -62.84 -1.50
C ASP A 47 46.77 -62.11 -0.18
N ARG A 48 47.99 -62.18 0.39
CA ARG A 48 48.38 -61.39 1.57
C ARG A 48 48.87 -59.98 1.21
N VAL A 49 49.35 -59.79 -0.01
CA VAL A 49 49.98 -58.53 -0.43
C VAL A 49 49.04 -57.74 -1.35
N MET A 50 48.33 -58.42 -2.24
CA MET A 50 47.48 -57.79 -3.25
C MET A 50 46.20 -58.59 -3.49
N GLU A 51 45.22 -57.95 -4.11
CA GLU A 51 44.07 -58.68 -4.65
C GLU A 51 44.50 -59.38 -5.93
N THR A 52 44.57 -60.72 -5.91
CA THR A 52 45.02 -61.48 -7.07
C THR A 52 43.96 -61.45 -8.18
N PRO A 53 44.25 -60.82 -9.33
CA PRO A 53 43.28 -60.72 -10.41
C PRO A 53 43.00 -62.10 -11.00
N VAL A 54 41.81 -62.25 -11.60
CA VAL A 54 41.32 -63.49 -12.21
C VAL A 54 42.36 -64.10 -13.17
N TRP A 55 42.97 -63.26 -14.02
CA TRP A 55 43.95 -63.71 -15.01
C TRP A 55 45.22 -64.28 -14.36
N LEU A 56 45.69 -63.70 -13.25
CA LEU A 56 46.90 -64.15 -12.57
C LEU A 56 46.65 -65.50 -11.87
N ARG A 57 45.50 -65.61 -11.18
CA ARG A 57 45.08 -66.89 -10.57
C ARG A 57 44.92 -67.99 -11.62
N ALA A 58 44.27 -67.67 -12.75
CA ALA A 58 44.13 -68.61 -13.87
C ALA A 58 45.48 -69.01 -14.47
N SER A 59 46.40 -68.06 -14.67
CA SER A 59 47.73 -68.35 -15.21
C SER A 59 48.55 -69.27 -14.30
N LEU A 60 48.49 -69.06 -12.98
CA LEU A 60 49.17 -69.90 -12.00
C LEU A 60 48.57 -71.31 -11.94
N LEU A 61 47.24 -71.42 -11.99
CA LEU A 61 46.56 -72.72 -12.05
C LEU A 61 46.92 -73.48 -13.34
N ILE A 62 46.90 -72.81 -14.49
CA ILE A 62 47.27 -73.40 -15.78
C ILE A 62 48.74 -73.84 -15.73
N ALA A 63 49.66 -72.99 -15.27
CA ALA A 63 51.08 -73.33 -15.16
C ALA A 63 51.31 -74.58 -14.28
N GLY A 64 50.62 -74.67 -13.14
CA GLY A 64 50.63 -75.86 -12.29
C GLY A 64 50.07 -77.08 -13.02
N ALA A 65 48.91 -76.94 -13.69
CA ALA A 65 48.25 -78.03 -14.41
C ALA A 65 49.03 -78.52 -15.63
N LEU A 66 49.79 -77.67 -16.33
CA LEU A 66 50.63 -78.05 -17.48
C LEU A 66 51.70 -79.09 -17.09
N THR A 67 52.21 -79.03 -15.86
CA THR A 67 53.19 -80.03 -15.37
C THR A 67 52.59 -81.43 -15.31
N LEU A 68 51.29 -81.54 -14.99
CA LEU A 68 50.54 -82.79 -14.98
C LEU A 68 50.07 -83.16 -16.40
N GLY A 69 49.47 -82.21 -17.14
CA GLY A 69 48.81 -82.45 -18.42
C GLY A 69 49.75 -82.68 -19.60
N LEU A 70 50.94 -82.06 -19.63
CA LEU A 70 51.95 -82.28 -20.66
C LEU A 70 53.17 -83.06 -20.14
N GLY A 71 53.60 -82.78 -18.91
CA GLY A 71 54.81 -83.40 -18.34
C GLY A 71 54.66 -84.91 -18.14
N LEU A 72 53.52 -85.38 -17.64
CA LEU A 72 53.28 -86.80 -17.36
C LEU A 72 53.15 -87.63 -18.65
N PRO A 73 52.34 -87.23 -19.68
CA PRO A 73 52.25 -87.98 -20.92
C PRO A 73 53.55 -88.01 -21.72
N LEU A 74 54.34 -86.93 -21.71
CA LEU A 74 55.66 -86.90 -22.36
C LEU A 74 56.64 -87.88 -21.69
N LYS A 75 56.64 -87.96 -20.35
CA LYS A 75 57.45 -88.95 -19.63
C LYS A 75 56.95 -90.38 -19.87
N TRP A 76 55.63 -90.60 -19.88
CA TRP A 76 55.04 -91.90 -20.22
C TRP A 76 55.44 -92.35 -21.63
N HIS A 77 55.29 -91.48 -22.64
CA HIS A 77 55.66 -91.79 -24.01
C HIS A 77 57.16 -92.08 -24.14
N ARG A 78 58.01 -91.26 -23.51
CA ARG A 78 59.47 -91.42 -23.59
C ARG A 78 60.00 -92.67 -22.89
N TRP A 79 59.46 -93.04 -21.73
CA TRP A 79 60.03 -94.09 -20.88
C TRP A 79 59.23 -95.39 -20.87
N VAL A 80 57.90 -95.35 -21.03
CA VAL A 80 57.06 -96.55 -21.07
C VAL A 80 56.83 -96.99 -22.52
N TRP A 81 56.40 -96.07 -23.40
CA TRP A 81 56.01 -96.43 -24.77
C TRP A 81 57.21 -96.72 -25.69
N ARG A 82 58.29 -95.94 -25.59
CA ARG A 82 59.50 -96.16 -26.41
C ARG A 82 60.42 -97.28 -25.92
N GLN A 83 60.22 -97.83 -24.71
CA GLN A 83 61.09 -98.86 -24.12
C GLN A 83 60.31 -100.14 -23.80
N ARG A 84 59.45 -100.56 -24.73
CA ARG A 84 58.59 -101.74 -24.57
C ARG A 84 59.37 -103.04 -24.77
N GLN A 85 60.42 -103.01 -25.58
CA GLN A 85 61.19 -104.18 -25.94
C GLN A 85 62.38 -104.41 -24.98
N LEU A 86 62.78 -105.67 -24.76
CA LEU A 86 63.88 -106.02 -23.85
C LEU A 86 65.25 -105.53 -24.37
N GLU A 87 65.38 -105.35 -25.68
CA GLU A 87 66.52 -104.73 -26.36
C GLU A 87 66.75 -103.30 -25.88
N ASP A 88 65.68 -102.54 -25.67
CA ASP A 88 65.77 -101.16 -25.22
C ASP A 88 66.25 -101.07 -23.77
N ALA A 89 65.87 -102.04 -22.93
CA ALA A 89 66.37 -102.18 -21.57
C ALA A 89 67.87 -102.54 -21.55
N ALA A 90 68.31 -103.44 -22.43
CA ALA A 90 69.73 -103.76 -22.61
C ALA A 90 70.53 -102.54 -23.14
N ARG A 91 69.96 -101.77 -24.08
CA ARG A 91 70.56 -100.53 -24.62
C ARG A 91 70.69 -99.44 -23.56
N LEU A 92 69.76 -99.37 -22.62
CA LEU A 92 69.89 -98.49 -21.44
C LEU A 92 71.00 -98.96 -20.50
N LEU A 93 71.11 -100.26 -20.26
CA LEU A 93 72.22 -100.84 -19.46
C LEU A 93 73.59 -100.53 -20.07
N LYS A 94 73.71 -100.43 -21.40
CA LYS A 94 74.97 -100.08 -22.08
C LYS A 94 75.57 -98.76 -21.59
N ARG A 95 74.77 -97.83 -21.07
CA ARG A 95 75.27 -96.55 -20.55
C ARG A 95 76.03 -96.69 -19.23
N THR A 96 75.63 -97.60 -18.36
CA THR A 96 76.24 -97.82 -17.04
C THR A 96 77.19 -99.01 -17.04
N PHE A 97 76.89 -100.05 -17.83
CA PHE A 97 77.72 -101.23 -18.03
C PHE A 97 77.97 -101.46 -19.53
N PRO A 98 78.97 -100.80 -20.15
CA PRO A 98 79.18 -100.84 -21.60
C PRO A 98 79.40 -102.25 -22.16
N ARG A 99 80.29 -103.04 -21.51
CA ARG A 99 80.62 -104.40 -21.98
C ARG A 99 79.45 -105.37 -21.82
N LEU A 100 78.79 -105.33 -20.67
CA LEU A 100 77.69 -106.25 -20.35
C LEU A 100 76.41 -105.89 -21.11
N GLY A 101 76.12 -104.59 -21.28
CA GLY A 101 74.99 -104.12 -22.08
C GLY A 101 75.12 -104.49 -23.56
N ASP A 102 76.33 -104.44 -24.14
CA ASP A 102 76.55 -104.89 -25.53
C ASP A 102 76.41 -106.41 -25.67
N GLN A 103 76.92 -107.18 -24.70
CA GLN A 103 76.74 -108.62 -24.67
C GLN A 103 75.27 -109.02 -24.55
N LEU A 104 74.52 -108.34 -23.67
CA LEU A 104 73.09 -108.61 -23.48
C LEU A 104 72.25 -108.15 -24.67
N LEU A 105 72.56 -107.01 -25.26
CA LEU A 105 71.90 -106.55 -26.49
C LEU A 105 72.14 -107.53 -27.62
N GLY A 106 73.40 -107.93 -27.83
CA GLY A 106 73.77 -108.93 -28.82
C GLY A 106 73.02 -110.24 -28.60
N ILE A 107 72.93 -110.74 -27.37
CA ILE A 107 72.25 -112.00 -27.06
C ILE A 107 70.73 -111.91 -27.25
N VAL A 108 70.11 -110.79 -26.88
CA VAL A 108 68.68 -110.57 -27.11
C VAL A 108 68.39 -110.41 -28.61
N GLU A 109 69.22 -109.70 -29.37
CA GLU A 109 69.12 -109.61 -30.84
C GLU A 109 69.35 -110.98 -31.51
N LEU A 110 70.34 -111.76 -31.03
CA LEU A 110 70.60 -113.13 -31.47
C LEU A 110 69.39 -114.05 -31.24
N SER A 111 68.63 -113.86 -30.15
CA SER A 111 67.44 -114.67 -29.84
C SER A 111 66.24 -114.41 -30.75
N ARG A 112 66.20 -113.26 -31.45
CA ARG A 112 65.07 -112.86 -32.31
C ARG A 112 65.26 -113.15 -33.80
N HIS A 113 66.50 -113.32 -34.28
CA HIS A 113 66.79 -113.53 -35.71
C HIS A 113 67.04 -115.01 -36.04
N GLU A 114 66.13 -115.63 -36.80
CA GLU A 114 66.26 -117.00 -37.36
C GLU A 114 67.05 -116.95 -38.69
N ASP A 115 68.36 -117.20 -38.66
CA ASP A 115 69.16 -117.48 -39.87
C ASP A 115 69.59 -118.95 -39.92
N ALA A 116 69.38 -119.60 -41.07
CA ALA A 116 69.50 -121.04 -41.28
C ALA A 116 70.95 -121.62 -41.28
N SER A 117 71.97 -120.83 -40.93
CA SER A 117 73.39 -121.21 -40.97
C SER A 117 74.11 -120.99 -39.63
N ARG A 118 73.53 -121.43 -38.51
CA ARG A 118 74.10 -121.26 -37.16
C ARG A 118 74.21 -122.58 -36.39
N SER A 119 75.29 -122.75 -35.62
CA SER A 119 75.49 -123.88 -34.70
C SER A 119 74.74 -123.62 -33.39
N GLU A 120 73.67 -124.39 -33.14
CA GLU A 120 72.79 -124.25 -31.96
C GLU A 120 73.55 -124.34 -30.63
N ARG A 121 74.62 -125.14 -30.56
CA ARG A 121 75.43 -125.30 -29.34
C ARG A 121 76.21 -124.04 -28.97
N LEU A 122 76.69 -123.26 -29.94
CA LEU A 122 77.43 -122.03 -29.66
C LEU A 122 76.51 -120.90 -29.17
N VAL A 123 75.29 -120.82 -29.70
CA VAL A 123 74.28 -119.85 -29.26
C VAL A 123 73.82 -120.18 -27.83
N GLN A 124 73.55 -121.45 -27.52
CA GLN A 124 73.20 -121.88 -26.16
C GLN A 124 74.34 -121.63 -25.15
N ALA A 125 75.59 -121.90 -25.53
CA ALA A 125 76.74 -121.63 -24.67
C ALA A 125 76.93 -120.13 -24.39
N ALA A 126 76.77 -119.26 -25.40
CA ALA A 126 76.84 -117.82 -25.23
C ALA A 126 75.69 -117.28 -24.35
N MET A 127 74.48 -117.82 -24.51
CA MET A 127 73.32 -117.50 -23.66
C MET A 127 73.54 -117.91 -22.20
N MET A 128 74.05 -119.11 -21.96
CA MET A 128 74.42 -119.59 -20.61
C MET A 128 75.52 -118.74 -19.98
N GLN A 129 76.56 -118.39 -20.76
CA GLN A 129 77.66 -117.56 -20.28
C GLN A 129 77.17 -116.16 -19.86
N ALA A 130 76.24 -115.56 -20.61
CA ALA A 130 75.64 -114.29 -20.21
C ALA A 130 74.66 -114.41 -19.06
N ALA A 131 73.92 -115.52 -18.96
CA ALA A 131 73.06 -115.79 -17.82
C ALA A 131 73.88 -115.86 -16.52
N GLU A 132 75.03 -116.54 -16.54
CA GLU A 132 75.94 -116.61 -15.40
C GLU A 132 76.58 -115.24 -15.10
N ALA A 133 76.95 -114.46 -16.14
CA ALA A 133 77.54 -113.13 -15.97
C ALA A 133 76.58 -112.07 -15.40
N VAL A 134 75.27 -112.31 -15.46
CA VAL A 134 74.21 -111.41 -14.97
C VAL A 134 73.66 -111.83 -13.60
N LYS A 135 73.73 -113.11 -13.26
CA LYS A 135 73.10 -113.70 -12.06
C LYS A 135 73.36 -112.90 -10.78
N ASP A 136 74.62 -112.54 -10.53
CA ASP A 136 75.07 -111.86 -9.31
C ASP A 136 75.16 -110.32 -9.44
N LYS A 137 74.68 -109.74 -10.54
CA LYS A 137 74.71 -108.28 -10.74
C LYS A 137 73.40 -107.61 -10.35
N ASP A 138 73.57 -106.42 -9.75
CA ASP A 138 72.47 -105.55 -9.38
C ASP A 138 72.32 -104.40 -10.38
N PHE A 139 71.12 -104.27 -10.97
CA PHE A 139 70.76 -103.23 -11.94
C PHE A 139 69.98 -102.06 -11.33
N THR A 140 69.79 -102.04 -10.00
CA THR A 140 69.13 -100.95 -9.26
C THR A 140 69.70 -99.55 -9.58
N HIS A 141 71.02 -99.44 -9.67
CA HIS A 141 71.75 -98.18 -9.92
C HIS A 141 71.90 -97.83 -11.41
N ALA A 142 71.40 -98.67 -12.33
CA ALA A 142 71.54 -98.46 -13.77
C ALA A 142 70.46 -97.55 -14.38
N VAL A 143 69.47 -97.08 -13.59
CA VAL A 143 68.41 -96.19 -14.07
C VAL A 143 68.99 -94.80 -14.40
N PRO A 144 68.80 -94.27 -15.63
CA PRO A 144 69.38 -92.98 -16.03
C PRO A 144 68.85 -91.80 -15.22
N GLU A 145 69.73 -90.96 -14.67
CA GLU A 145 69.42 -89.72 -13.93
C GLU A 145 68.20 -89.83 -13.00
N ALA A 146 68.27 -90.68 -11.98
CA ALA A 146 67.17 -90.87 -11.04
C ALA A 146 66.99 -89.63 -10.13
N LYS A 147 66.07 -88.72 -10.51
CA LYS A 147 65.76 -87.47 -9.78
C LYS A 147 64.53 -87.59 -8.88
N HIS A 148 63.98 -88.80 -8.70
CA HIS A 148 62.78 -89.04 -7.87
C HIS A 148 62.98 -88.56 -6.43
N VAL A 149 64.20 -88.66 -5.87
CA VAL A 149 64.52 -88.15 -4.53
C VAL A 149 64.49 -86.63 -4.48
N GLN A 150 65.02 -85.93 -5.49
CA GLN A 150 65.00 -84.47 -5.57
C GLN A 150 63.57 -83.94 -5.72
N TRP A 151 62.77 -84.54 -6.62
CA TRP A 151 61.36 -84.21 -6.76
C TRP A 151 60.53 -84.61 -5.53
N GLY A 152 60.91 -85.69 -4.85
CA GLY A 152 60.31 -86.11 -3.59
C GLY A 152 60.52 -85.08 -2.48
N TRP A 153 61.75 -84.56 -2.34
CA TRP A 153 62.04 -83.45 -1.43
C TRP A 153 61.29 -82.18 -1.80
N ALA A 154 61.32 -81.77 -3.08
CA ALA A 154 60.63 -80.57 -3.54
C ALA A 154 59.12 -80.64 -3.28
N ALA A 155 58.47 -81.73 -3.70
CA ALA A 155 57.04 -81.96 -3.48
C ALA A 155 56.72 -82.04 -1.98
N GLY A 156 57.55 -82.75 -1.21
CA GLY A 156 57.40 -82.91 0.23
C GLY A 156 57.46 -81.57 0.99
N VAL A 157 58.43 -80.72 0.67
CA VAL A 157 58.56 -79.37 1.27
C VAL A 157 57.34 -78.50 0.93
N THR A 158 56.92 -78.47 -0.34
CA THR A 158 55.72 -77.70 -0.73
C THR A 158 54.44 -78.24 -0.10
N ALA A 159 54.30 -79.56 0.04
CA ALA A 159 53.15 -80.17 0.70
C ALA A 159 53.15 -79.82 2.20
N LEU A 160 54.30 -79.86 2.87
CA LEU A 160 54.43 -79.47 4.27
C LEU A 160 54.07 -78.00 4.49
N LEU A 161 54.51 -77.10 3.61
CA LEU A 161 54.14 -75.68 3.67
C LEU A 161 52.63 -75.46 3.44
N ALA A 162 52.03 -76.19 2.50
CA ALA A 162 50.58 -76.13 2.26
C ALA A 162 49.78 -76.64 3.46
N VAL A 163 50.21 -77.74 4.09
CA VAL A 163 49.61 -78.27 5.33
C VAL A 163 49.78 -77.28 6.48
N ALA A 164 50.97 -76.69 6.65
CA ALA A 164 51.22 -75.68 7.67
C ALA A 164 50.31 -74.44 7.49
N ALA A 165 50.08 -74.00 6.25
CA ALA A 165 49.15 -72.92 5.97
C ALA A 165 47.70 -73.29 6.36
N LEU A 166 47.25 -74.50 6.05
CA LEU A 166 45.91 -75.00 6.39
C LEU A 166 45.68 -75.19 7.89
N THR A 167 46.73 -75.52 8.66
CA THR A 167 46.61 -75.73 10.11
C THR A 167 46.76 -74.45 10.92
N LEU A 168 47.72 -73.58 10.56
CA LEU A 168 47.98 -72.33 11.28
C LEU A 168 46.99 -71.23 10.92
N LEU A 169 46.51 -71.21 9.67
CA LEU A 169 45.67 -70.14 9.12
C LEU A 169 44.49 -70.73 8.31
N PRO A 170 43.60 -71.52 8.93
CA PRO A 170 42.59 -72.32 8.23
C PRO A 170 41.67 -71.48 7.35
N ASP A 171 41.09 -70.40 7.87
CA ASP A 171 40.15 -69.55 7.12
C ASP A 171 40.80 -68.91 5.88
N ALA A 172 42.04 -68.43 6.05
CA ALA A 172 42.79 -67.76 5.00
C ALA A 172 43.32 -68.75 3.94
N ALA A 173 43.68 -69.97 4.34
CA ALA A 173 44.14 -71.04 3.46
C ALA A 173 42.98 -71.64 2.65
N TRP A 174 41.82 -71.88 3.27
CA TRP A 174 40.62 -72.33 2.55
C TRP A 174 40.10 -71.27 1.57
N ASN A 175 40.13 -69.99 1.94
CA ASN A 175 39.77 -68.90 1.03
C ASN A 175 40.72 -68.85 -0.18
N ALA A 176 42.04 -68.91 0.03
CA ALA A 176 43.02 -68.95 -1.05
C ALA A 176 42.87 -70.21 -1.93
N LEU A 177 42.56 -71.36 -1.33
CA LEU A 177 42.32 -72.60 -2.07
C LEU A 177 41.07 -72.49 -2.95
N ALA A 178 39.98 -71.93 -2.42
CA ALA A 178 38.77 -71.66 -3.20
C ALA A 178 39.04 -70.70 -4.35
N ARG A 179 39.79 -69.61 -4.10
CA ARG A 179 40.17 -68.62 -5.12
C ARG A 179 41.12 -69.20 -6.18
N TRP A 180 42.01 -70.13 -5.80
CA TRP A 180 42.92 -70.83 -6.72
C TRP A 180 42.19 -71.89 -7.56
N ALA A 181 41.34 -72.73 -6.95
CA ALA A 181 40.61 -73.79 -7.62
C ALA A 181 39.47 -73.25 -8.52
N THR A 182 38.92 -72.08 -8.17
CA THR A 182 37.89 -71.39 -8.96
C THR A 182 38.31 -69.96 -9.30
N PRO A 183 39.27 -69.77 -10.23
CA PRO A 183 39.81 -68.44 -10.51
C PRO A 183 38.76 -67.45 -11.04
N TRP A 184 37.64 -67.97 -11.57
CA TRP A 184 36.65 -67.23 -12.35
C TRP A 184 35.47 -66.78 -11.47
N ARG A 185 35.34 -67.35 -10.27
CA ARG A 185 34.31 -66.94 -9.30
C ARG A 185 34.81 -65.72 -8.53
N ASP A 186 33.88 -64.80 -8.30
CA ASP A 186 34.12 -63.62 -7.48
C ASP A 186 34.01 -63.96 -5.99
N VAL A 187 35.03 -64.65 -5.49
CA VAL A 187 35.17 -64.98 -4.08
C VAL A 187 35.93 -63.86 -3.40
N GLU A 188 35.27 -63.15 -2.49
CA GLU A 188 35.87 -62.08 -1.70
C GLU A 188 37.13 -62.58 -0.98
N ARG A 189 38.18 -61.76 -1.02
CA ARG A 189 39.44 -62.05 -0.34
C ARG A 189 39.25 -62.04 1.17
N PHE A 190 39.73 -63.08 1.84
CA PHE A 190 39.78 -63.09 3.29
C PHE A 190 40.78 -62.03 3.82
N THR A 191 40.29 -61.14 4.67
CA THR A 191 41.09 -60.16 5.43
C THR A 191 41.00 -60.44 6.94
N PHE A 192 42.08 -60.21 7.66
CA PHE A 192 42.18 -60.38 9.11
C PHE A 192 41.51 -59.22 9.87
N ALA A 193 41.55 -58.02 9.30
CA ALA A 193 40.71 -56.91 9.74
C ALA A 193 39.35 -56.99 9.03
N LYS A 194 38.25 -56.91 9.79
CA LYS A 194 36.88 -56.86 9.23
C LYS A 194 36.21 -55.56 9.65
N ILE A 195 35.64 -54.86 8.68
CA ILE A 195 34.90 -53.61 8.90
C ILE A 195 33.42 -53.83 8.65
N GLU A 196 32.59 -53.01 9.28
CA GLU A 196 31.17 -52.95 8.93
C GLU A 196 30.99 -52.54 7.46
N ALA A 197 29.87 -52.99 6.86
CA ALA A 197 29.59 -52.71 5.46
C ALA A 197 29.46 -51.19 5.25
N LEU A 198 30.38 -50.62 4.47
CA LEU A 198 30.33 -49.23 4.04
C LEU A 198 29.42 -49.09 2.81
N PRO A 199 28.65 -48.00 2.68
CA PRO A 199 27.85 -47.76 1.50
C PRO A 199 28.75 -47.57 0.27
N GLU A 200 28.33 -48.07 -0.89
CA GLU A 200 29.06 -47.86 -2.14
C GLU A 200 29.08 -46.38 -2.56
N ARG A 201 28.02 -45.64 -2.19
CA ARG A 201 27.85 -44.21 -2.45
C ARG A 201 27.62 -43.48 -1.12
N LEU A 202 28.50 -42.55 -0.80
CA LEU A 202 28.42 -41.69 0.38
C LEU A 202 28.07 -40.27 -0.06
N VAL A 203 26.84 -39.83 0.19
CA VAL A 203 26.43 -38.44 -0.06
C VAL A 203 26.90 -37.57 1.11
N VAL A 204 27.55 -36.46 0.81
CA VAL A 204 28.10 -35.53 1.80
C VAL A 204 27.66 -34.10 1.53
N PRO A 205 27.61 -33.21 2.54
CA PRO A 205 27.28 -31.81 2.31
C PRO A 205 28.33 -31.11 1.45
N TYR A 206 27.87 -30.38 0.44
CA TYR A 206 28.72 -29.66 -0.50
C TYR A 206 29.58 -28.60 0.19
N ALA A 207 30.88 -28.63 -0.08
CA ALA A 207 31.87 -27.68 0.43
C ALA A 207 31.94 -27.57 1.98
N GLU A 208 31.53 -28.61 2.71
CA GLU A 208 31.68 -28.71 4.17
C GLU A 208 32.60 -29.89 4.56
N PRO A 209 33.36 -29.80 5.66
CA PRO A 209 34.09 -30.94 6.18
C PRO A 209 33.10 -32.01 6.69
N PHE A 210 33.46 -33.28 6.55
CA PHE A 210 32.62 -34.38 7.00
C PHE A 210 33.48 -35.49 7.64
N ASP A 211 32.86 -36.23 8.55
CA ASP A 211 33.50 -37.34 9.27
C ASP A 211 32.92 -38.69 8.80
N LEU A 212 33.79 -39.61 8.43
CA LEU A 212 33.43 -41.00 8.18
C LEU A 212 33.92 -41.86 9.35
N LYS A 213 32.97 -42.45 10.09
CA LYS A 213 33.28 -43.40 11.16
C LYS A 213 33.25 -44.82 10.60
N VAL A 214 34.43 -45.44 10.51
CA VAL A 214 34.55 -46.85 10.08
C VAL A 214 34.62 -47.73 11.32
N HIS A 215 33.61 -48.57 11.53
CA HIS A 215 33.53 -49.48 12.67
C HIS A 215 34.16 -50.85 12.34
N LEU A 216 34.85 -51.43 13.31
CA LEU A 216 35.35 -52.81 13.23
C LEU A 216 34.24 -53.81 13.62
N GLN A 217 34.14 -54.91 12.88
CA GLN A 217 33.24 -56.01 13.26
C GLN A 217 33.80 -56.76 14.48
N LYS A 218 32.91 -57.35 15.29
CA LYS A 218 33.24 -58.05 16.54
C LYS A 218 34.11 -59.30 16.34
N ASP A 219 34.13 -59.89 15.14
CA ASP A 219 34.88 -61.10 14.78
C ASP A 219 36.23 -60.80 14.09
N THR A 220 36.72 -59.56 14.22
CA THR A 220 38.02 -59.13 13.69
C THR A 220 39.18 -59.81 14.43
N ARG A 221 40.10 -60.45 13.69
CA ARG A 221 41.31 -61.11 14.27
C ARG A 221 42.50 -60.17 14.42
N TRP A 222 42.56 -59.11 13.61
CA TRP A 222 43.62 -58.09 13.67
C TRP A 222 43.00 -56.69 13.71
N SER A 223 43.33 -55.91 14.74
CA SER A 223 42.89 -54.52 14.90
C SER A 223 44.05 -53.57 14.57
N PRO A 224 44.12 -52.98 13.36
CA PRO A 224 45.22 -52.10 12.99
C PRO A 224 45.26 -50.83 13.84
N GLY A 225 46.46 -50.37 14.20
CA GLY A 225 46.61 -49.16 15.02
C GLY A 225 46.18 -47.87 14.31
N GLN A 226 46.18 -47.86 12.96
CA GLN A 226 45.83 -46.70 12.14
C GLN A 226 45.05 -47.10 10.89
N ALA A 227 44.05 -46.30 10.53
CA ALA A 227 43.37 -46.29 9.25
C ALA A 227 43.92 -45.17 8.36
N LYS A 228 44.10 -45.47 7.08
CA LYS A 228 44.52 -44.49 6.07
C LYS A 228 43.46 -44.40 4.99
N ALA A 229 42.89 -43.22 4.78
CA ALA A 229 41.92 -42.98 3.72
C ALA A 229 42.36 -41.80 2.84
N ARG A 230 42.11 -41.89 1.53
CA ARG A 230 42.48 -40.87 0.56
C ARG A 230 41.33 -40.61 -0.40
N ILE A 231 41.00 -39.33 -0.63
CA ILE A 231 40.00 -38.92 -1.63
C ILE A 231 40.74 -38.36 -2.85
N GLY A 232 40.65 -39.05 -4.00
CA GLY A 232 41.36 -38.66 -5.22
C GLY A 232 42.85 -38.37 -4.99
N ASP A 233 43.30 -37.19 -5.41
CA ASP A 233 44.70 -36.75 -5.26
C ASP A 233 45.03 -36.08 -3.93
N GLN A 234 44.06 -35.92 -3.02
CA GLN A 234 44.25 -35.21 -1.75
C GLN A 234 45.22 -35.94 -0.81
N PRO A 235 45.81 -35.24 0.18
CA PRO A 235 46.61 -35.87 1.23
C PRO A 235 45.81 -36.96 1.95
N ALA A 236 46.47 -38.07 2.29
CA ALA A 236 45.81 -39.16 2.99
C ALA A 236 45.52 -38.77 4.45
N VAL A 237 44.27 -38.97 4.88
CA VAL A 237 43.84 -38.80 6.27
C VAL A 237 44.20 -40.06 7.06
N LEU A 238 44.90 -39.87 8.16
CA LEU A 238 45.29 -40.93 9.09
C LEU A 238 44.47 -40.78 10.38
N SER A 239 43.83 -41.86 10.83
CA SER A 239 43.15 -41.90 12.12
C SER A 239 43.55 -43.13 12.92
N GLY A 240 43.81 -42.97 14.22
CA GLY A 240 43.97 -44.08 15.14
C GLY A 240 42.64 -44.74 15.52
N LEU A 241 42.72 -45.95 16.09
CA LEU A 241 41.56 -46.66 16.63
C LEU A 241 41.08 -45.99 17.94
N LYS A 242 39.81 -45.55 17.98
CA LYS A 242 39.16 -45.02 19.18
C LYS A 242 37.81 -45.72 19.37
N GLU A 243 37.59 -46.35 20.53
CA GLU A 243 36.30 -47.00 20.87
C GLU A 243 35.74 -47.94 19.79
N SER A 244 36.60 -48.77 19.17
CA SER A 244 36.24 -49.70 18.08
C SER A 244 35.85 -49.04 16.74
N ALA A 245 36.13 -47.75 16.57
CA ALA A 245 35.92 -46.99 15.33
C ALA A 245 37.16 -46.19 14.90
N TYR A 246 37.26 -45.93 13.60
CA TYR A 246 38.23 -45.00 13.04
C TYR A 246 37.52 -43.72 12.57
N PRO A 247 37.60 -42.61 13.32
CA PRO A 247 37.02 -41.33 12.92
C PRO A 247 37.91 -40.64 11.88
N LEU A 248 37.55 -40.75 10.60
CA LEU A 248 38.26 -40.11 9.51
C LEU A 248 37.60 -38.77 9.17
N ALA A 249 38.26 -37.67 9.51
CA ALA A 249 37.79 -36.32 9.19
C ALA A 249 38.36 -35.86 7.84
N PHE A 250 37.48 -35.55 6.89
CA PHE A 250 37.86 -35.10 5.55
C PHE A 250 37.63 -33.60 5.36
N PRO A 251 38.49 -32.93 4.57
CA PRO A 251 38.27 -31.54 4.21
C PRO A 251 37.06 -31.38 3.26
N PRO A 252 36.53 -30.15 3.12
CA PRO A 252 35.45 -29.82 2.20
C PRO A 252 35.60 -30.36 0.78
N GLN A 253 34.55 -31.01 0.26
CA GLN A 253 34.52 -31.55 -1.11
C GLN A 253 33.52 -30.79 -1.99
N LYS A 254 33.90 -30.52 -3.25
CA LYS A 254 33.05 -29.82 -4.23
C LYS A 254 32.67 -30.68 -5.44
N THR A 255 33.45 -31.71 -5.73
CA THR A 255 33.27 -32.57 -6.90
C THR A 255 33.16 -34.03 -6.47
N ASP A 256 32.42 -34.81 -7.25
CA ASP A 256 32.31 -36.25 -7.05
C ASP A 256 33.70 -36.90 -7.13
N ALA A 257 34.05 -37.73 -6.15
CA ALA A 257 35.39 -38.29 -6.01
C ALA A 257 35.38 -39.68 -5.36
N GLU A 258 36.40 -40.49 -5.63
CA GLU A 258 36.54 -41.81 -5.01
C GLU A 258 37.41 -41.73 -3.74
N LEU A 259 36.86 -42.27 -2.64
CA LEU A 259 37.53 -42.46 -1.36
C LEU A 259 38.11 -43.86 -1.30
N ASN A 260 39.44 -43.95 -1.30
CA ASN A 260 40.19 -45.19 -1.14
C ASN A 260 40.56 -45.36 0.33
N LEU A 261 39.91 -46.32 0.99
CA LEU A 261 40.16 -46.71 2.37
C LEU A 261 41.14 -47.89 2.43
N SER A 262 42.19 -47.72 3.23
CA SER A 262 43.17 -48.75 3.55
C SER A 262 43.28 -48.92 5.07
N LEU A 263 42.92 -50.12 5.55
CA LEU A 263 42.94 -50.46 6.96
C LEU A 263 43.60 -51.82 7.13
N GLY A 264 44.87 -51.85 7.54
CA GLY A 264 45.64 -53.10 7.59
C GLY A 264 45.70 -53.77 6.22
N ASP A 265 45.06 -54.93 6.09
CA ASP A 265 44.90 -55.68 4.85
C ASP A 265 43.62 -55.36 4.08
N VAL A 266 42.66 -54.64 4.66
CA VAL A 266 41.43 -54.18 4.00
C VAL A 266 41.73 -53.06 3.00
N ARG A 267 41.16 -53.17 1.81
CA ARG A 267 41.12 -52.14 0.77
C ARG A 267 39.67 -52.02 0.29
N LYS A 268 39.09 -50.82 0.36
CA LYS A 268 37.74 -50.53 -0.13
C LYS A 268 37.74 -49.16 -0.80
N THR A 269 36.91 -49.02 -1.82
CA THR A 269 36.69 -47.76 -2.54
C THR A 269 35.22 -47.37 -2.39
N VAL A 270 34.95 -46.12 -2.02
CA VAL A 270 33.61 -45.56 -1.82
C VAL A 270 33.46 -44.31 -2.67
N SER A 271 32.36 -44.16 -3.39
CA SER A 271 32.09 -42.94 -4.16
C SER A 271 31.53 -41.85 -3.25
N VAL A 272 32.24 -40.73 -3.12
CA VAL A 272 31.81 -39.55 -2.34
C VAL A 272 31.13 -38.56 -3.28
N LEU A 273 29.87 -38.22 -2.98
CA LEU A 273 29.04 -37.35 -3.80
C LEU A 273 28.67 -36.08 -3.01
N PRO A 274 29.36 -34.94 -3.22
CA PRO A 274 29.01 -33.69 -2.57
C PRO A 274 27.70 -33.13 -3.14
N ARG A 275 26.68 -32.95 -2.29
CA ARG A 275 25.38 -32.37 -2.67
C ARG A 275 25.01 -31.25 -1.70
N THR A 276 24.33 -30.22 -2.20
CA THR A 276 23.87 -29.10 -1.38
C THR A 276 22.82 -29.57 -0.38
N ARG A 277 22.82 -28.98 0.82
CA ARG A 277 21.79 -29.28 1.82
C ARG A 277 20.40 -28.87 1.31
N PRO A 278 19.34 -29.55 1.73
CA PRO A 278 17.99 -29.13 1.38
C PRO A 278 17.66 -27.82 2.10
N GLU A 279 17.41 -26.76 1.35
CA GLU A 279 16.93 -25.47 1.85
C GLU A 279 15.44 -25.29 1.53
N LEU A 280 14.72 -24.52 2.36
CA LEU A 280 13.33 -24.15 2.11
C LEU A 280 13.28 -22.97 1.15
N THR A 281 12.63 -23.16 0.00
CA THR A 281 12.44 -22.12 -1.01
C THR A 281 11.25 -21.23 -0.71
N THR A 282 10.18 -21.82 -0.14
CA THR A 282 8.98 -21.07 0.26
C THR A 282 8.52 -21.52 1.64
N LEU A 283 8.09 -20.55 2.44
CA LEU A 283 7.52 -20.77 3.76
C LEU A 283 6.25 -19.94 3.85
N SER A 284 5.12 -20.61 4.02
CA SER A 284 3.82 -19.96 4.07
C SER A 284 2.96 -20.56 5.16
N ILE A 285 2.06 -19.75 5.71
CA ILE A 285 1.09 -20.20 6.71
C ILE A 285 -0.29 -19.98 6.15
N ARG A 286 -1.02 -21.08 5.99
CA ARG A 286 -2.46 -21.06 5.73
C ARG A 286 -3.17 -20.88 7.07
N THR A 287 -3.98 -19.84 7.17
CA THR A 287 -4.75 -19.56 8.37
C THR A 287 -6.24 -19.71 8.09
N ARG A 288 -6.94 -20.36 9.01
CA ARG A 288 -8.40 -20.36 9.08
C ARG A 288 -8.80 -19.43 10.22
N LEU A 289 -9.34 -18.28 9.83
CA LEU A 289 -9.76 -17.25 10.75
C LEU A 289 -11.01 -17.67 11.56
N PRO A 290 -11.23 -17.07 12.75
CA PRO A 290 -12.42 -17.34 13.55
C PRO A 290 -13.73 -17.08 12.81
N LYS A 291 -14.76 -17.86 13.12
CA LYS A 291 -16.08 -17.81 12.45
C LYS A 291 -16.76 -16.44 12.50
N TYR A 292 -16.47 -15.60 13.50
CA TYR A 292 -17.09 -14.28 13.63
C TYR A 292 -16.69 -13.33 12.50
N LEU A 293 -15.51 -13.49 11.91
CA LEU A 293 -15.03 -12.68 10.79
C LEU A 293 -15.72 -13.01 9.46
N GLN A 294 -16.46 -14.13 9.36
CA GLN A 294 -17.22 -14.51 8.15
C GLN A 294 -16.40 -14.65 6.85
N TYR A 295 -15.08 -14.84 6.94
CA TYR A 295 -14.22 -15.12 5.78
C TYR A 295 -14.65 -16.42 5.09
N LYS A 296 -14.77 -16.39 3.77
CA LYS A 296 -15.02 -17.59 2.95
C LYS A 296 -13.73 -18.25 2.51
N THR A 297 -12.63 -17.49 2.51
CA THR A 297 -11.30 -17.93 2.07
C THR A 297 -10.39 -18.24 3.27
N GLU A 298 -9.40 -19.10 3.06
CA GLU A 298 -8.32 -19.37 4.02
C GLU A 298 -7.08 -18.61 3.58
N PRO A 299 -6.80 -17.41 4.14
CA PRO A 299 -5.67 -16.59 3.71
C PRO A 299 -4.33 -17.30 3.95
N VAL A 300 -3.44 -17.17 2.96
CA VAL A 300 -2.08 -17.70 2.99
C VAL A 300 -1.10 -16.54 3.14
N THR A 301 -0.35 -16.53 4.25
CA THR A 301 0.64 -15.50 4.54
C THR A 301 2.04 -16.06 4.34
N GLU A 302 2.83 -15.45 3.47
CA GLU A 302 4.24 -15.81 3.28
C GLU A 302 5.10 -15.31 4.45
N VAL A 303 5.90 -16.20 5.00
CA VAL A 303 6.73 -15.92 6.18
C VAL A 303 8.10 -15.44 5.74
N HIS A 304 8.43 -14.21 6.11
CA HIS A 304 9.72 -13.61 5.84
C HIS A 304 10.51 -13.47 7.14
N GLY A 305 11.73 -14.03 7.22
CA GLY A 305 12.60 -13.88 8.39
C GLY A 305 12.24 -14.75 9.61
N GLY A 306 11.43 -15.79 9.45
CA GLY A 306 11.14 -16.77 10.50
C GLY A 306 10.15 -16.31 11.57
N SER A 307 9.46 -15.18 11.38
CA SER A 307 8.35 -14.76 12.24
C SER A 307 7.11 -14.37 11.45
N VAL A 308 5.95 -14.55 12.07
CA VAL A 308 4.64 -14.30 11.46
C VAL A 308 3.62 -13.98 12.53
N SER A 309 2.75 -13.02 12.26
CA SER A 309 1.65 -12.66 13.16
C SER A 309 0.37 -13.33 12.69
N VAL A 310 -0.32 -13.99 13.62
CA VAL A 310 -1.60 -14.68 13.40
C VAL A 310 -2.58 -14.22 14.46
N LEU A 311 -3.84 -14.06 14.07
CA LEU A 311 -4.91 -13.66 14.99
C LEU A 311 -5.13 -14.70 16.08
N LYS A 312 -5.23 -14.24 17.33
CA LYS A 312 -5.53 -15.07 18.49
C LYS A 312 -6.88 -15.78 18.31
N GLY A 313 -6.86 -17.10 18.48
CA GLY A 313 -8.00 -17.98 18.28
C GLY A 313 -8.17 -18.49 16.83
N ALA A 314 -7.35 -18.04 15.88
CA ALA A 314 -7.29 -18.62 14.54
C ALA A 314 -6.58 -19.98 14.53
N GLU A 315 -6.87 -20.80 13.52
CA GLU A 315 -6.15 -22.04 13.26
C GLU A 315 -5.09 -21.81 12.18
N ALA A 316 -3.84 -22.21 12.43
CA ALA A 316 -2.74 -22.04 11.49
C ALA A 316 -2.16 -23.40 11.07
N ALA A 317 -1.85 -23.54 9.79
CA ALA A 317 -1.15 -24.66 9.19
C ALA A 317 0.08 -24.16 8.44
N LEU A 318 1.21 -24.81 8.67
CA LEU A 318 2.46 -24.52 7.99
C LEU A 318 2.50 -25.26 6.65
N GLU A 319 2.75 -24.52 5.58
CA GLU A 319 3.03 -25.03 4.24
C GLU A 319 4.41 -24.56 3.81
N ALA A 320 5.39 -25.48 3.77
CA ALA A 320 6.76 -25.19 3.39
C ALA A 320 7.17 -26.04 2.17
N THR A 321 7.91 -25.46 1.23
CA THR A 321 8.46 -26.18 0.08
C THR A 321 9.98 -26.16 0.15
N ALA A 322 10.59 -27.34 0.06
CA ALA A 322 12.04 -27.51 -0.01
C ALA A 322 12.54 -27.50 -1.46
N SER A 323 13.82 -27.19 -1.64
CA SER A 323 14.56 -27.25 -2.90
C SER A 323 14.69 -28.67 -3.48
N ARG A 324 14.47 -29.71 -2.65
CA ARG A 324 14.60 -31.12 -3.02
C ARG A 324 13.47 -31.95 -2.41
N GLU A 325 13.27 -33.15 -2.96
CA GLU A 325 12.31 -34.11 -2.41
C GLU A 325 12.74 -34.59 -1.02
N LEU A 326 11.78 -34.55 -0.10
CA LEU A 326 12.00 -34.85 1.31
C LEU A 326 11.62 -36.32 1.61
N ALA A 327 12.40 -36.97 2.47
CA ALA A 327 12.10 -38.29 3.01
C ALA A 327 11.27 -38.19 4.30
N SER A 328 11.59 -37.20 5.14
CA SER A 328 10.89 -36.95 6.40
C SER A 328 10.99 -35.46 6.78
N ALA A 329 10.02 -35.01 7.56
CA ALA A 329 10.04 -33.71 8.21
C ALA A 329 9.52 -33.85 9.64
N GLU A 330 10.11 -33.09 10.55
CA GLU A 330 9.79 -33.08 11.97
C GLU A 330 9.54 -31.64 12.42
N VAL A 331 8.41 -31.42 13.10
CA VAL A 331 8.07 -30.14 13.73
C VAL A 331 7.98 -30.37 15.24
N ASP A 332 8.83 -29.70 16.01
CA ASP A 332 9.02 -29.92 17.46
C ASP A 332 9.28 -31.39 17.83
N GLY A 333 9.96 -32.13 16.94
CA GLY A 333 10.26 -33.56 17.12
C GLY A 333 9.10 -34.52 16.78
N ALA A 334 7.95 -34.01 16.33
CA ALA A 334 6.86 -34.83 15.81
C ALA A 334 6.99 -34.99 14.29
N LYS A 335 6.87 -36.23 13.78
CA LYS A 335 6.92 -36.51 12.33
C LYS A 335 5.67 -36.00 11.64
N GLU A 336 5.86 -35.17 10.62
CA GLU A 336 4.79 -34.57 9.83
C GLU A 336 4.69 -35.21 8.44
N LYS A 337 3.54 -35.04 7.78
CA LYS A 337 3.31 -35.58 6.44
C LYS A 337 4.09 -34.78 5.40
N VAL A 338 4.82 -35.49 4.56
CA VAL A 338 5.61 -34.95 3.46
C VAL A 338 5.02 -35.44 2.14
N SER A 339 4.82 -34.52 1.18
CA SER A 339 4.37 -34.82 -0.17
C SER A 339 5.37 -34.25 -1.18
N GLY A 340 6.27 -35.10 -1.68
CA GLY A 340 7.37 -34.68 -2.55
C GLY A 340 8.32 -33.73 -1.83
N ALA A 341 8.38 -32.47 -2.28
CA ALA A 341 9.17 -31.41 -1.65
C ALA A 341 8.37 -30.56 -0.63
N LYS A 342 7.08 -30.84 -0.42
CA LYS A 342 6.20 -30.04 0.44
C LYS A 342 6.01 -30.67 1.82
N ILE A 343 6.10 -29.83 2.85
CA ILE A 343 5.76 -30.14 4.23
C ILE A 343 4.43 -29.44 4.52
N VAL A 344 3.43 -30.21 4.97
CA VAL A 344 2.11 -29.67 5.34
C VAL A 344 1.77 -30.15 6.73
N THR A 345 1.60 -29.22 7.67
CA THR A 345 1.16 -29.53 9.04
C THR A 345 -0.36 -29.43 9.15
N PRO A 346 -0.99 -30.15 10.09
CA PRO A 346 -2.42 -29.94 10.39
C PRO A 346 -2.68 -28.54 10.96
N LEU A 347 -3.90 -28.05 10.77
CA LEU A 347 -4.41 -26.83 11.39
C LEU A 347 -4.39 -26.97 12.92
N ARG A 348 -3.73 -26.04 13.61
CA ARG A 348 -3.69 -25.96 15.08
C ARG A 348 -4.10 -24.56 15.53
N LYS A 349 -4.86 -24.50 16.62
CA LYS A 349 -5.31 -23.24 17.21
C LYS A 349 -4.15 -22.48 17.86
N ILE A 350 -4.06 -21.18 17.60
CA ILE A 350 -3.03 -20.29 18.14
C ILE A 350 -3.68 -19.33 19.15
N ASP A 351 -3.46 -19.57 20.45
CA ASP A 351 -4.01 -18.73 21.52
C ASP A 351 -2.94 -17.86 22.23
N ALA A 352 -1.66 -18.18 22.04
CA ALA A 352 -0.50 -17.48 22.60
C ALA A 352 0.68 -17.62 21.63
N ASP A 353 1.75 -16.85 21.86
CA ASP A 353 2.98 -16.93 21.07
C ASP A 353 3.57 -18.35 21.11
N VAL A 354 3.88 -18.90 19.93
CA VAL A 354 4.43 -20.25 19.80
C VAL A 354 5.72 -20.22 18.98
N GLU A 355 6.78 -20.83 19.51
CA GLU A 355 8.00 -21.13 18.76
C GLU A 355 7.93 -22.58 18.25
N LYS A 356 8.13 -22.76 16.94
CA LYS A 356 8.15 -24.05 16.24
C LYS A 356 9.52 -24.32 15.66
N ARG A 357 10.10 -25.48 15.96
CA ARG A 357 11.37 -25.93 15.39
C ARG A 357 11.09 -26.93 14.28
N VAL A 358 11.46 -26.58 13.05
CA VAL A 358 11.26 -27.40 11.87
C VAL A 358 12.60 -27.98 11.42
N MET A 359 12.65 -29.31 11.35
CA MET A 359 13.77 -30.09 10.82
C MET A 359 13.26 -30.95 9.66
N TRP A 360 14.08 -31.15 8.64
CA TRP A 360 13.72 -32.02 7.51
C TRP A 360 14.93 -32.79 7.00
N GLN A 361 14.67 -33.91 6.35
CA GLN A 361 15.70 -34.75 5.75
C GLN A 361 15.32 -35.05 4.30
N ASP A 362 16.27 -34.88 3.39
CA ASP A 362 16.08 -35.25 1.98
C ASP A 362 16.21 -36.77 1.75
N ARG A 363 15.91 -37.22 0.53
CA ARG A 363 16.09 -38.64 0.15
C ARG A 363 17.54 -39.11 0.15
N ASP A 364 18.51 -38.19 0.11
CA ASP A 364 19.93 -38.51 0.19
C ASP A 364 20.45 -38.55 1.64
N GLY A 365 19.57 -38.30 2.62
CA GLY A 365 19.87 -38.33 4.04
C GLY A 365 20.46 -37.03 4.61
N LEU A 366 20.53 -35.95 3.81
CA LEU A 366 21.04 -34.66 4.26
C LEU A 366 19.97 -33.86 5.03
N THR A 367 20.40 -33.23 6.11
CA THR A 367 19.58 -32.31 6.94
C THR A 367 20.03 -30.86 6.74
N PRO A 368 19.18 -29.86 7.05
CA PRO A 368 19.62 -28.47 7.11
C PRO A 368 20.70 -28.29 8.19
N ARG A 369 21.53 -27.26 8.03
CA ARG A 369 22.64 -26.96 8.95
C ARG A 369 22.15 -26.62 10.35
N GLU A 370 21.06 -25.86 10.43
CA GLU A 370 20.39 -25.48 11.67
C GLU A 370 18.87 -25.70 11.50
N PRO A 371 18.14 -26.04 12.58
CA PRO A 371 16.67 -26.09 12.54
C PRO A 371 16.10 -24.71 12.20
N LEU A 372 15.06 -24.68 11.38
CA LEU A 372 14.28 -23.46 11.20
C LEU A 372 13.48 -23.20 12.47
N VAL A 373 13.72 -22.05 13.12
CA VAL A 373 12.93 -21.58 14.25
C VAL A 373 11.88 -20.61 13.72
N LEU A 374 10.63 -21.04 13.71
CA LEU A 374 9.47 -20.25 13.31
C LEU A 374 8.76 -19.70 14.55
N ARG A 375 8.66 -18.37 14.66
CA ARG A 375 7.93 -17.69 15.73
C ARG A 375 6.57 -17.23 15.23
N ILE A 376 5.51 -17.81 15.76
CA ILE A 376 4.13 -17.43 15.48
C ILE A 376 3.66 -16.55 16.64
N ASN A 377 3.48 -15.25 16.36
CA ASN A 377 3.02 -14.27 17.33
C ASN A 377 1.49 -14.21 17.30
N ALA A 378 0.85 -14.39 18.45
CA ALA A 378 -0.59 -14.29 18.59
C ALA A 378 -1.00 -12.83 18.82
N ILE A 379 -1.47 -12.17 17.77
CA ILE A 379 -1.96 -10.78 17.86
C ILE A 379 -3.46 -10.75 18.17
N GLU A 380 -3.89 -9.74 18.92
CA GLU A 380 -5.32 -9.49 19.14
C GLU A 380 -5.87 -8.65 17.97
N ASP A 381 -7.15 -8.83 17.67
CA ASP A 381 -7.90 -8.04 16.68
C ASP A 381 -7.89 -6.56 17.11
N GLU A 382 -7.41 -5.64 16.28
CA GLU A 382 -7.41 -4.21 16.60
C GLU A 382 -8.75 -3.54 16.29
N ALA A 383 -9.12 -2.50 17.03
CA ALA A 383 -10.34 -1.76 16.72
C ALA A 383 -10.17 -0.91 15.45
N PRO A 384 -11.24 -0.71 14.65
CA PRO A 384 -11.16 0.01 13.40
C PRO A 384 -10.75 1.47 13.65
N ARG A 385 -9.82 1.95 12.81
CA ARG A 385 -9.36 3.34 12.82
C ARG A 385 -10.20 4.14 11.85
N LEU A 386 -10.61 5.34 12.24
CA LEU A 386 -11.47 6.14 11.40
C LEU A 386 -11.12 7.62 11.41
N ALA A 387 -11.23 8.23 10.24
CA ALA A 387 -11.03 9.65 10.01
C ALA A 387 -12.23 10.18 9.24
N ALA A 388 -12.89 11.18 9.82
CA ALA A 388 -13.97 11.89 9.16
C ALA A 388 -13.50 13.31 8.81
N ARG A 389 -13.94 13.81 7.66
CA ARG A 389 -13.75 15.20 7.23
C ARG A 389 -15.08 15.73 6.72
N ARG A 390 -15.32 17.02 6.92
CA ARG A 390 -16.51 17.69 6.39
C ARG A 390 -16.12 18.48 5.14
N GLU A 391 -17.01 18.50 4.15
CA GLU A 391 -16.78 19.27 2.92
C GLU A 391 -16.76 20.78 3.18
N THR A 392 -17.69 21.26 4.01
CA THR A 392 -17.77 22.68 4.38
C THR A 392 -17.08 22.96 5.72
N PRO A 393 -16.33 24.07 5.89
CA PRO A 393 -15.73 24.44 7.18
C PRO A 393 -16.71 25.12 8.14
N GLU A 394 -17.96 25.35 7.72
CA GLU A 394 -18.93 26.23 8.37
C GLU A 394 -19.56 25.57 9.60
N GLN A 395 -19.52 26.22 10.76
CA GLN A 395 -20.07 25.64 12.00
C GLN A 395 -21.58 25.86 12.15
N VAL A 396 -22.14 26.82 11.43
CA VAL A 396 -23.56 27.19 11.47
C VAL A 396 -24.22 26.68 10.19
N VAL A 397 -25.31 25.92 10.33
CA VAL A 397 -26.04 25.31 9.21
C VAL A 397 -27.54 25.47 9.38
N LEU A 398 -28.28 25.47 8.28
CA LEU A 398 -29.74 25.45 8.32
C LEU A 398 -30.28 24.08 8.71
N ASP A 399 -31.45 24.03 9.34
CA ASP A 399 -32.17 22.79 9.67
C ASP A 399 -32.45 21.89 8.45
N SER A 400 -32.78 22.52 7.33
CA SER A 400 -33.07 21.90 6.03
C SER A 400 -31.81 21.61 5.21
N GLU A 401 -30.64 22.07 5.66
CA GLU A 401 -29.40 21.88 4.94
C GLU A 401 -28.86 20.45 5.11
N VAL A 402 -28.46 19.84 3.99
CA VAL A 402 -27.69 18.60 4.01
C VAL A 402 -26.21 18.92 4.13
N VAL A 403 -25.58 18.36 5.16
CA VAL A 403 -24.14 18.43 5.45
C VAL A 403 -23.51 17.07 5.13
N ALA A 404 -22.49 17.05 4.28
CA ALA A 404 -21.77 15.85 3.89
C ALA A 404 -20.45 15.67 4.67
N PHE A 405 -20.18 14.43 5.05
CA PHE A 405 -18.97 13.98 5.73
C PHE A 405 -18.30 12.86 4.94
N ASP A 406 -17.04 13.06 4.58
CA ASP A 406 -16.18 12.02 4.03
C ASP A 406 -15.62 11.19 5.20
N VAL A 407 -16.05 9.93 5.29
CA VAL A 407 -15.65 8.99 6.33
C VAL A 407 -14.74 7.93 5.72
N ASN A 408 -13.50 7.86 6.20
CA ASN A 408 -12.54 6.83 5.85
C ASN A 408 -12.28 5.93 7.06
N VAL A 409 -12.51 4.64 6.88
CA VAL A 409 -12.33 3.61 7.91
C VAL A 409 -11.29 2.60 7.43
N GLU A 410 -10.37 2.22 8.31
CA GLU A 410 -9.34 1.22 8.08
C GLU A 410 -9.35 0.19 9.20
N ASP A 411 -9.28 -1.08 8.83
CA ASP A 411 -9.31 -2.22 9.75
C ASP A 411 -8.38 -3.35 9.29
N ASP A 412 -7.95 -4.22 10.21
CA ASP A 412 -7.02 -5.30 9.94
C ASP A 412 -7.71 -6.54 9.34
N PHE A 413 -8.92 -6.88 9.81
CA PHE A 413 -9.69 -8.06 9.41
C PHE A 413 -11.03 -7.76 8.75
N GLY A 414 -11.54 -6.53 8.75
CA GLY A 414 -12.67 -6.14 7.92
C GLY A 414 -13.73 -5.30 8.64
N ILE A 415 -14.35 -4.42 7.87
CA ILE A 415 -15.30 -3.44 8.40
C ILE A 415 -16.71 -3.98 8.21
N ARG A 416 -17.54 -3.98 9.25
CA ARG A 416 -18.93 -4.44 9.16
C ARG A 416 -19.86 -3.34 8.66
N ARG A 417 -19.79 -2.16 9.26
CA ARG A 417 -20.61 -0.98 8.89
C ARG A 417 -20.06 0.29 9.52
N THR A 418 -20.40 1.42 8.91
CA THR A 418 -20.05 2.75 9.40
C THR A 418 -21.23 3.70 9.26
N GLY A 419 -21.24 4.75 10.07
CA GLY A 419 -22.34 5.69 10.13
C GLY A 419 -22.03 6.96 10.91
N LEU A 420 -23.08 7.72 11.18
CA LEU A 420 -23.02 8.94 11.99
C LEU A 420 -23.83 8.76 13.27
N GLU A 421 -23.36 9.37 14.35
CA GLU A 421 -24.07 9.53 15.61
C GLU A 421 -24.08 11.03 15.93
N TRP A 422 -25.22 11.51 16.40
CA TRP A 422 -25.37 12.89 16.86
C TRP A 422 -25.99 12.95 18.25
N ARG A 423 -25.53 13.93 19.02
CA ARG A 423 -25.91 14.18 20.40
C ARG A 423 -26.10 15.70 20.59
N SER A 424 -27.11 16.12 21.35
CA SER A 424 -27.19 17.53 21.76
C SER A 424 -26.13 17.87 22.80
N VAL A 425 -25.58 19.09 22.70
CA VAL A 425 -24.62 19.61 23.68
C VAL A 425 -25.33 20.08 24.96
N ASN A 426 -26.57 20.55 24.83
CA ASN A 426 -27.34 21.18 25.91
C ASN A 426 -28.33 20.21 26.59
N ASP A 427 -28.74 19.14 25.89
CA ASP A 427 -29.66 18.13 26.42
C ASP A 427 -29.12 16.72 26.16
N ASP A 428 -29.21 15.84 27.16
CA ASP A 428 -28.83 14.43 27.03
C ASP A 428 -29.92 13.58 26.33
N LYS A 429 -31.12 14.13 26.14
CA LYS A 429 -32.27 13.42 25.55
C LYS A 429 -32.23 13.33 24.03
N THR A 430 -31.65 14.30 23.32
CA THR A 430 -31.59 14.26 21.86
C THR A 430 -30.34 13.51 21.40
N LYS A 431 -30.52 12.22 21.08
CA LYS A 431 -29.48 11.35 20.52
C LYS A 431 -30.06 10.54 19.37
N GLY A 432 -29.29 10.35 18.31
CA GLY A 432 -29.68 9.53 17.17
C GLY A 432 -28.46 9.00 16.42
N ASP A 433 -28.65 7.90 15.71
CA ASP A 433 -27.64 7.30 14.85
C ASP A 433 -28.21 6.86 13.50
N LYS A 434 -27.34 6.81 12.50
CA LYS A 434 -27.67 6.37 11.15
C LYS A 434 -26.51 5.58 10.56
N ILE A 435 -26.83 4.57 9.76
CA ILE A 435 -25.87 3.82 8.95
C ILE A 435 -25.67 4.55 7.62
N ALA A 436 -24.42 4.85 7.28
CA ALA A 436 -24.04 5.51 6.04
C ALA A 436 -23.51 4.54 4.99
N ALA A 437 -22.81 3.48 5.41
CA ALA A 437 -22.34 2.44 4.50
C ALA A 437 -22.21 1.08 5.20
N ALA A 438 -22.53 0.02 4.46
CA ALA A 438 -22.19 -1.35 4.81
C ALA A 438 -20.76 -1.67 4.37
N GLY A 439 -20.03 -2.42 5.20
CA GLY A 439 -18.75 -2.98 4.82
C GLY A 439 -18.87 -4.43 4.37
N GLU A 440 -17.73 -5.09 4.20
CA GLU A 440 -17.64 -6.50 3.80
C GLU A 440 -16.56 -7.21 4.62
N PRO A 441 -16.73 -8.53 4.90
CA PRO A 441 -15.78 -9.31 5.69
C PRO A 441 -14.32 -9.20 5.25
N GLU A 442 -14.03 -9.19 3.94
CA GLU A 442 -12.66 -9.18 3.43
C GLU A 442 -12.16 -7.76 3.09
N LYS A 443 -13.00 -6.73 3.28
CA LYS A 443 -12.72 -5.35 2.90
C LYS A 443 -12.14 -4.56 4.08
N LYS A 444 -10.83 -4.32 3.99
CA LYS A 444 -10.03 -3.65 5.04
C LYS A 444 -10.15 -2.12 5.05
N THR A 445 -10.58 -1.53 3.93
CA THR A 445 -10.73 -0.08 3.81
C THR A 445 -12.11 0.26 3.28
N LEU A 446 -12.75 1.25 3.90
CA LEU A 446 -14.07 1.73 3.50
C LEU A 446 -14.05 3.26 3.48
N ALA A 447 -14.21 3.82 2.28
CA ALA A 447 -14.49 5.23 2.09
C ALA A 447 -15.98 5.38 1.81
N ALA A 448 -16.67 6.20 2.60
CA ALA A 448 -18.08 6.46 2.46
C ALA A 448 -18.38 7.95 2.65
N LYS A 449 -19.31 8.47 1.86
CA LYS A 449 -19.93 9.77 2.13
C LYS A 449 -21.15 9.55 3.00
N ALA A 450 -21.18 10.21 4.16
CA ALA A 450 -22.30 10.21 5.07
C ALA A 450 -22.96 11.59 5.09
N THR A 451 -24.28 11.67 5.04
CA THR A 451 -24.99 12.96 5.03
C THR A 451 -25.85 13.13 6.28
N PHE A 452 -25.96 14.36 6.78
CA PHE A 452 -26.81 14.73 7.91
C PHE A 452 -27.70 15.92 7.56
N SER A 453 -28.97 15.88 7.94
CA SER A 453 -29.90 17.01 7.84
C SER A 453 -30.88 16.97 9.00
N ALA A 454 -31.02 18.07 9.74
CA ALA A 454 -31.81 18.10 10.97
C ALA A 454 -33.30 17.84 10.69
N THR A 455 -33.88 18.43 9.63
CA THR A 455 -35.28 18.18 9.25
C THR A 455 -35.52 16.73 8.86
N ARG A 456 -34.60 16.11 8.11
CA ARG A 456 -34.72 14.71 7.66
C ARG A 456 -34.57 13.73 8.82
N ASP A 457 -33.63 14.01 9.71
CA ASP A 457 -33.26 13.13 10.82
C ASP A 457 -34.08 13.44 12.09
N GLY A 458 -35.09 14.32 11.99
CA GLY A 458 -36.08 14.59 13.04
C GLY A 458 -35.56 15.37 14.24
N VAL A 459 -34.54 16.20 14.04
CA VAL A 459 -33.85 16.96 15.10
C VAL A 459 -34.29 18.41 15.08
N GLU A 460 -34.77 18.91 16.23
CA GLU A 460 -35.10 20.33 16.39
C GLU A 460 -33.83 21.22 16.33
N PRO A 461 -33.93 22.48 15.85
CA PRO A 461 -32.80 23.40 15.76
C PRO A 461 -32.09 23.61 17.10
N GLN A 462 -30.83 23.15 17.20
CA GLN A 462 -30.00 23.27 18.39
C GLN A 462 -28.51 23.04 18.05
N THR A 463 -27.65 23.10 19.07
CA THR A 463 -26.23 22.75 18.91
C THR A 463 -26.01 21.26 19.10
N LEU A 464 -25.44 20.60 18.08
CA LEU A 464 -25.20 19.17 18.01
C LEU A 464 -23.72 18.85 17.95
N GLU A 465 -23.35 17.77 18.62
CA GLU A 465 -22.08 17.09 18.46
C GLU A 465 -22.27 15.88 17.55
N ILE A 466 -21.67 15.91 16.35
CA ILE A 466 -21.74 14.82 15.37
C ILE A 466 -20.40 14.09 15.31
N ARG A 467 -20.45 12.76 15.32
CA ARG A 467 -19.28 11.89 15.22
C ARG A 467 -19.56 10.80 14.20
N ALA A 468 -18.55 10.44 13.41
CA ALA A 468 -18.62 9.21 12.64
C ALA A 468 -18.26 8.02 13.53
N TRP A 469 -18.89 6.88 13.29
CA TRP A 469 -18.62 5.64 14.00
C TRP A 469 -18.37 4.48 13.04
N ALA A 470 -17.61 3.49 13.51
CA ALA A 470 -17.35 2.25 12.79
C ALA A 470 -17.51 1.03 13.70
N GLU A 471 -18.05 -0.05 13.13
CA GLU A 471 -18.15 -1.37 13.76
C GLU A 471 -17.38 -2.40 12.94
N ASP A 472 -16.61 -3.23 13.62
CA ASP A 472 -15.97 -4.42 13.08
C ASP A 472 -16.86 -5.66 13.28
N TYR A 473 -16.31 -6.84 12.98
CA TYR A 473 -16.99 -8.11 13.15
C TYR A 473 -16.78 -8.74 14.53
N LEU A 474 -16.00 -8.11 15.42
CA LEU A 474 -15.72 -8.67 16.75
C LEU A 474 -16.97 -8.55 17.65
N PRO A 475 -17.50 -9.66 18.20
CA PRO A 475 -18.71 -9.61 19.02
C PRO A 475 -18.53 -8.78 20.29
N ASN A 476 -19.55 -7.99 20.65
CA ASN A 476 -19.62 -7.16 21.86
C ASN A 476 -18.54 -6.06 21.98
N ARG A 477 -17.85 -5.72 20.89
CA ARG A 477 -16.93 -4.58 20.87
C ARG A 477 -17.70 -3.26 20.84
N LYS A 478 -17.17 -2.24 21.52
CA LYS A 478 -17.70 -0.87 21.46
C LYS A 478 -17.35 -0.24 20.12
N ARG A 479 -18.24 0.62 19.60
CA ARG A 479 -18.00 1.41 18.38
C ARG A 479 -16.74 2.25 18.52
N SER A 480 -15.95 2.32 17.44
CA SER A 480 -14.89 3.32 17.29
C SER A 480 -15.49 4.65 16.84
N TYR A 481 -14.89 5.77 17.21
CA TYR A 481 -15.42 7.12 16.95
C TYR A 481 -14.37 8.07 16.33
N SER A 482 -14.85 9.01 15.51
CA SER A 482 -14.04 10.12 14.97
C SER A 482 -13.85 11.22 16.01
N ALA A 483 -13.02 12.20 15.67
CA ALA A 483 -13.13 13.53 16.26
C ALA A 483 -14.56 14.07 16.10
N ALA A 484 -15.01 14.84 17.09
CA ALA A 484 -16.35 15.40 17.12
C ALA A 484 -16.44 16.71 16.35
N PHE A 485 -17.51 16.84 15.58
CA PHE A 485 -17.87 18.06 14.86
C PHE A 485 -19.00 18.76 15.61
N LEU A 486 -18.79 20.03 15.94
CA LEU A 486 -19.80 20.86 16.57
C LEU A 486 -20.54 21.63 15.48
N LEU A 487 -21.85 21.39 15.40
CA LEU A 487 -22.75 21.99 14.43
C LEU A 487 -23.84 22.78 15.15
N HIS A 488 -23.95 24.07 14.81
CA HIS A 488 -25.02 24.95 15.25
C HIS A 488 -26.13 24.94 14.21
N VAL A 489 -27.18 24.16 14.46
CA VAL A 489 -28.34 24.07 13.58
C VAL A 489 -29.30 25.20 13.91
N LEU A 490 -29.57 26.07 12.95
CA LEU A 490 -30.51 27.19 13.07
C LEU A 490 -31.71 26.97 12.15
N ASN A 491 -32.88 27.44 12.57
CA ASN A 491 -34.03 27.54 11.65
C ASN A 491 -33.79 28.67 10.63
N LYS A 492 -34.62 28.72 9.58
CA LYS A 492 -34.54 29.75 8.52
C LYS A 492 -34.51 31.19 9.05
N THR A 493 -35.31 31.50 10.08
CA THR A 493 -35.42 32.86 10.63
C THR A 493 -34.17 33.24 11.44
N ASP A 494 -33.71 32.36 12.32
CA ASP A 494 -32.55 32.60 13.19
C ASP A 494 -31.25 32.64 12.39
N HIS A 495 -31.15 31.80 11.35
CA HIS A 495 -30.05 31.83 10.41
C HIS A 495 -29.99 33.16 9.64
N ALA A 496 -31.14 33.71 9.23
CA ALA A 496 -31.19 35.02 8.59
C ALA A 496 -30.71 36.13 9.53
N LEU A 497 -31.12 36.08 10.80
CA LEU A 497 -30.70 37.05 11.82
C LEU A 497 -29.19 36.97 12.08
N TRP A 498 -28.67 35.76 12.27
CA TRP A 498 -27.24 35.53 12.43
C TRP A 498 -26.45 36.04 11.22
N LEU A 499 -26.89 35.75 9.99
CA LEU A 499 -26.26 36.25 8.77
C LEU A 499 -26.28 37.78 8.70
N THR A 500 -27.40 38.43 9.03
CA THR A 500 -27.45 39.91 9.08
C THR A 500 -26.46 40.49 10.09
N GLU A 501 -26.25 39.84 11.24
CA GLU A 501 -25.23 40.25 12.21
C GLU A 501 -23.81 40.07 11.65
N GLN A 502 -23.54 38.96 10.93
CA GLN A 502 -22.24 38.74 10.28
C GLN A 502 -21.99 39.77 9.17
N PHE A 503 -23.00 40.11 8.36
CA PHE A 503 -22.90 41.17 7.37
C PHE A 503 -22.61 42.53 8.01
N GLY A 504 -23.20 42.82 9.18
CA GLY A 504 -22.90 44.02 9.96
C GLY A 504 -21.44 44.08 10.41
N LYS A 505 -20.92 43.00 11.01
CA LYS A 505 -19.50 42.88 11.42
C LYS A 505 -18.56 43.00 10.22
N TRP A 506 -18.91 42.37 9.11
CA TRP A 506 -18.14 42.46 7.87
C TRP A 506 -18.09 43.90 7.35
N LEU A 507 -19.22 44.62 7.37
CA LEU A 507 -19.29 46.01 6.90
C LEU A 507 -18.46 46.94 7.78
N GLU A 508 -18.39 46.70 9.09
CA GLU A 508 -17.50 47.42 10.01
C GLU A 508 -16.03 47.20 9.65
N SER A 509 -15.60 45.96 9.41
CA SER A 509 -14.24 45.67 8.93
C SER A 509 -13.93 46.26 7.55
N ALA A 510 -14.93 46.33 6.66
CA ALA A 510 -14.79 46.99 5.37
C ALA A 510 -14.60 48.52 5.53
N ARG A 511 -15.32 49.15 6.46
CA ARG A 511 -15.14 50.57 6.81
C ARG A 511 -13.76 50.85 7.41
N GLU A 512 -13.24 49.99 8.28
CA GLU A 512 -11.88 50.12 8.80
C GLU A 512 -10.83 50.09 7.67
N THR A 513 -11.02 49.23 6.66
CA THR A 513 -10.15 49.13 5.49
C THR A 513 -10.22 50.41 4.63
N TYR A 514 -11.41 50.99 4.51
CA TYR A 514 -11.62 52.27 3.85
C TYR A 514 -11.01 53.45 4.60
N GLU A 515 -11.17 53.52 5.92
CA GLU A 515 -10.53 54.55 6.75
C GLU A 515 -9.01 54.47 6.67
N ARG A 516 -8.46 53.25 6.63
CA ARG A 516 -7.03 53.05 6.41
C ARG A 516 -6.59 53.58 5.04
N GLU A 517 -7.37 53.35 3.99
CA GLU A 517 -7.10 53.92 2.66
C GLU A 517 -7.11 55.45 2.68
N GLN A 518 -8.05 56.07 3.40
CA GLN A 518 -8.07 57.53 3.57
C GLN A 518 -6.81 58.06 4.28
N GLN A 519 -6.31 57.35 5.29
CA GLN A 519 -5.08 57.71 6.00
C GLN A 519 -3.85 57.58 5.10
N LEU A 520 -3.78 56.53 4.28
CA LEU A 520 -2.69 56.36 3.30
C LEU A 520 -2.73 57.47 2.24
N HIS A 521 -3.92 57.78 1.71
CA HIS A 521 -4.11 58.87 0.76
C HIS A 521 -3.71 60.24 1.35
N ALA A 522 -4.06 60.53 2.60
CA ALA A 522 -3.63 61.75 3.28
C ALA A 522 -2.10 61.82 3.41
N THR A 523 -1.46 60.70 3.74
CA THR A 523 0.01 60.62 3.83
C THR A 523 0.68 60.80 2.46
N ASN A 524 0.11 60.23 1.40
CA ASN A 524 0.61 60.41 0.03
C ASN A 524 0.48 61.88 -0.43
N LYS A 525 -0.60 62.55 -0.06
CA LYS A 525 -0.78 63.99 -0.31
C LYS A 525 0.27 64.84 0.41
N GLU A 526 0.54 64.56 1.69
CA GLU A 526 1.61 65.23 2.44
C GLU A 526 2.99 65.02 1.81
N LEU A 527 3.28 63.80 1.33
CA LEU A 527 4.52 63.50 0.61
C LEU A 527 4.61 64.27 -0.71
N ARG A 528 3.50 64.51 -1.40
CA ARG A 528 3.47 65.29 -2.64
C ARG A 528 3.67 66.80 -2.43
N GLU A 529 3.21 67.34 -1.30
CA GLU A 529 3.38 68.76 -0.96
C GLU A 529 4.87 69.13 -0.68
N MET A 530 5.76 68.13 -0.54
CA MET A 530 7.21 68.35 -0.39
C MET A 530 7.89 68.78 -1.70
N THR A 531 8.96 69.58 -1.59
CA THR A 531 9.73 70.01 -2.77
C THR A 531 10.47 68.84 -3.43
N ALA A 532 10.79 68.94 -4.73
CA ALA A 532 11.46 67.87 -5.48
C ALA A 532 12.78 67.39 -4.83
N ALA A 533 13.55 68.33 -4.26
CA ALA A 533 14.80 68.03 -3.56
C ALA A 533 14.60 67.34 -2.20
N GLU A 534 13.45 67.55 -1.54
CA GLU A 534 13.10 66.90 -0.29
C GLU A 534 12.54 65.51 -0.51
N LEU A 535 11.78 65.30 -1.58
CA LEU A 535 11.26 63.99 -1.98
C LEU A 535 12.40 63.01 -2.32
N ASP A 536 13.48 63.51 -2.92
CA ASP A 536 14.67 62.73 -3.27
C ASP A 536 15.54 62.33 -2.07
N ARG A 537 15.24 62.80 -0.85
CA ARG A 537 15.96 62.36 0.34
C ARG A 537 15.74 60.86 0.60
N PRO A 538 16.78 60.11 1.04
CA PRO A 538 16.67 58.68 1.26
C PRO A 538 15.60 58.30 2.30
N GLU A 539 15.33 59.18 3.27
CA GLU A 539 14.26 59.00 4.26
C GLU A 539 12.87 59.07 3.63
N ASN A 540 12.63 60.03 2.74
CA ASN A 540 11.34 60.19 2.07
C ASN A 540 11.11 59.12 1.00
N ARG A 541 12.16 58.69 0.27
CA ARG A 541 12.08 57.51 -0.61
C ARG A 541 11.74 56.22 0.15
N ARG A 542 12.28 56.04 1.36
CA ARG A 542 11.89 54.93 2.24
C ARG A 542 10.44 55.04 2.70
N LYS A 543 9.95 56.24 3.01
CA LYS A 543 8.53 56.47 3.34
C LYS A 543 7.61 56.15 2.16
N ILE A 544 7.96 56.55 0.93
CA ILE A 544 7.18 56.19 -0.28
C ILE A 544 7.17 54.67 -0.50
N ALA A 545 8.32 54.00 -0.34
CA ALA A 545 8.38 52.55 -0.42
C ALA A 545 7.55 51.85 0.69
N GLN A 546 7.52 52.43 1.90
CA GLN A 546 6.65 51.97 2.99
C GLN A 546 5.18 52.19 2.66
N GLN A 547 4.79 53.33 2.09
CA GLN A 547 3.43 53.58 1.61
C GLN A 547 3.03 52.54 0.55
N ALA A 548 3.85 52.30 -0.47
CA ALA A 548 3.59 51.26 -1.48
C ALA A 548 3.41 49.85 -0.87
N SER A 549 4.17 49.52 0.19
CA SER A 549 3.97 48.26 0.91
C SER A 549 2.68 48.24 1.74
N ALA A 550 2.28 49.39 2.30
CA ALA A 550 1.04 49.55 3.05
C ALA A 550 -0.19 49.49 2.14
N GLU A 551 -0.12 50.05 0.93
CA GLU A 551 -1.13 49.91 -0.13
C GLU A 551 -1.34 48.45 -0.50
N ASN A 552 -0.26 47.70 -0.77
CA ASN A 552 -0.34 46.28 -1.08
C ASN A 552 -0.92 45.44 0.08
N ALA A 553 -0.57 45.79 1.32
CA ALA A 553 -1.14 45.15 2.50
C ALA A 553 -2.63 45.47 2.64
N ASN A 554 -3.06 46.70 2.33
CA ASN A 554 -4.47 47.10 2.35
C ASN A 554 -5.26 46.39 1.23
N ALA A 555 -4.69 46.28 0.03
CA ALA A 555 -5.24 45.52 -1.09
C ALA A 555 -5.45 44.04 -0.72
N SER A 556 -4.47 43.43 -0.04
CA SER A 556 -4.56 42.04 0.41
C SER A 556 -5.67 41.86 1.47
N ARG A 557 -5.83 42.81 2.39
CA ARG A 557 -6.92 42.82 3.37
C ARG A 557 -8.28 42.96 2.69
N LEU A 558 -8.42 43.89 1.75
CA LEU A 558 -9.64 44.06 0.97
C LEU A 558 -9.96 42.80 0.16
N GLY A 559 -8.95 42.12 -0.39
CA GLY A 559 -9.09 40.83 -1.04
C GLY A 559 -9.63 39.74 -0.11
N ALA A 560 -9.09 39.63 1.11
CA ALA A 560 -9.57 38.68 2.12
C ALA A 560 -11.00 39.00 2.59
N LEU A 561 -11.31 40.29 2.81
CA LEU A 561 -12.67 40.74 3.12
C LEU A 561 -13.63 40.43 1.99
N ASN A 562 -13.22 40.60 0.74
CA ASN A 562 -14.06 40.26 -0.38
C ASN A 562 -14.36 38.75 -0.44
N GLN A 563 -13.38 37.90 -0.10
CA GLN A 563 -13.60 36.45 -0.02
C GLN A 563 -14.57 36.07 1.11
N SER A 564 -14.44 36.68 2.30
CA SER A 564 -15.40 36.44 3.39
C SER A 564 -16.79 36.96 3.05
N GLY A 565 -16.90 38.12 2.42
CA GLY A 565 -18.17 38.68 1.92
C GLY A 565 -18.85 37.75 0.93
N ARG A 566 -18.11 37.15 -0.01
CA ARG A 566 -18.64 36.14 -0.95
C ARG A 566 -19.17 34.91 -0.22
N SER A 567 -18.45 34.41 0.78
CA SER A 567 -18.92 33.26 1.58
C SER A 567 -20.21 33.56 2.34
N LEU A 568 -20.38 34.79 2.84
CA LEU A 568 -21.63 35.21 3.51
C LEU A 568 -22.80 35.29 2.52
N VAL A 569 -22.58 35.86 1.33
CA VAL A 569 -23.61 35.88 0.26
C VAL A 569 -23.95 34.46 -0.18
N GLU A 570 -22.96 33.59 -0.31
CA GLU A 570 -23.17 32.19 -0.64
C GLU A 570 -24.01 31.46 0.42
N GLN A 571 -23.73 31.65 1.71
CA GLN A 571 -24.57 31.15 2.79
C GLN A 571 -25.98 31.74 2.75
N ALA A 572 -26.11 33.03 2.44
CA ALA A 572 -27.41 33.69 2.32
C ALA A 572 -28.24 33.10 1.17
N THR A 573 -27.62 32.68 0.05
CA THR A 573 -28.33 31.99 -1.04
C THR A 573 -28.92 30.64 -0.63
N ARG A 574 -28.49 30.05 0.50
CA ARG A 574 -29.05 28.79 1.03
C ARG A 574 -30.38 29.01 1.76
N ASN A 575 -30.68 30.25 2.13
CA ASN A 575 -31.87 30.58 2.90
C ASN A 575 -32.90 31.34 2.05
N ASP A 576 -34.13 30.84 2.01
CA ASP A 576 -35.25 31.47 1.28
C ASP A 576 -35.69 32.80 1.87
N GLU A 577 -35.22 33.13 3.08
CA GLU A 577 -35.53 34.40 3.72
C GLU A 577 -34.80 35.60 3.09
N PHE A 578 -33.78 35.38 2.27
CA PHE A 578 -33.10 36.44 1.54
C PHE A 578 -33.72 36.63 0.15
N ASP A 579 -34.01 37.88 -0.18
CA ASP A 579 -34.53 38.29 -1.47
C ASP A 579 -33.42 38.29 -2.54
N ALA A 580 -33.75 37.80 -3.75
CA ALA A 580 -32.78 37.63 -4.82
C ALA A 580 -32.23 38.98 -5.31
N ALA A 581 -33.06 40.03 -5.39
CA ALA A 581 -32.61 41.34 -5.84
C ALA A 581 -31.61 41.97 -4.86
N ARG A 582 -31.79 41.75 -3.55
CA ARG A 582 -30.84 42.20 -2.53
C ARG A 582 -29.52 41.43 -2.58
N LEU A 583 -29.57 40.10 -2.75
CA LEU A 583 -28.36 39.29 -2.91
C LEU A 583 -27.59 39.69 -4.18
N GLU A 584 -28.28 40.04 -5.25
CA GLU A 584 -27.66 40.56 -6.48
C GLU A 584 -26.98 41.91 -6.24
N SER A 585 -27.65 42.82 -5.54
CA SER A 585 -27.03 44.11 -5.17
C SER A 585 -25.80 43.91 -4.29
N TRP A 586 -25.79 42.90 -3.40
CA TRP A 586 -24.61 42.56 -2.62
C TRP A 586 -23.49 41.96 -3.48
N ALA A 587 -23.82 41.03 -4.37
CA ALA A 587 -22.87 40.38 -5.26
C ALA A 587 -22.21 41.36 -6.24
N THR A 588 -22.97 42.31 -6.80
CA THR A 588 -22.46 43.38 -7.67
C THR A 588 -21.48 44.28 -6.93
N MET A 589 -21.76 44.59 -5.66
CA MET A 589 -20.86 45.36 -4.81
C MET A 589 -19.59 44.63 -4.39
N LEU A 590 -19.68 43.32 -4.13
CA LEU A 590 -18.48 42.52 -3.91
C LEU A 590 -17.62 42.43 -5.18
N LYS A 591 -18.25 42.41 -6.37
CA LYS A 591 -17.53 42.46 -7.65
C LYS A 591 -16.79 43.79 -7.83
N SER A 592 -17.42 44.93 -7.53
CA SER A 592 -16.73 46.23 -7.60
C SER A 592 -15.59 46.35 -6.57
N LEU A 593 -15.78 45.88 -5.33
CA LEU A 593 -14.70 45.80 -4.34
C LEU A 593 -13.57 44.86 -4.78
N GLN A 594 -13.89 43.77 -5.48
CA GLN A 594 -12.89 42.87 -6.06
C GLN A 594 -12.05 43.56 -7.13
N ASP A 595 -12.69 44.32 -8.02
CA ASP A 595 -12.01 45.06 -9.08
C ASP A 595 -11.11 46.15 -8.49
N ILE A 596 -11.58 46.85 -7.45
CA ILE A 596 -10.76 47.78 -6.66
C ILE A 596 -9.52 47.07 -6.09
N ALA A 597 -9.70 45.93 -5.42
CA ALA A 597 -8.62 45.20 -4.76
C ALA A 597 -7.61 44.57 -5.73
N LYS A 598 -8.07 44.03 -6.87
CA LYS A 598 -7.22 43.27 -7.81
C LYS A 598 -6.52 44.15 -8.86
N LYS A 599 -7.13 45.28 -9.25
CA LYS A 599 -6.62 46.12 -10.34
C LYS A 599 -6.13 47.48 -9.83
N ARG A 600 -6.97 48.19 -9.08
CA ARG A 600 -6.74 49.62 -8.77
C ARG A 600 -5.77 49.85 -7.61
N MET A 601 -5.93 49.16 -6.47
CA MET A 601 -4.99 49.30 -5.34
C MET A 601 -3.55 48.85 -5.69
N PRO A 602 -3.34 47.74 -6.44
CA PRO A 602 -2.00 47.37 -6.89
C PRO A 602 -1.38 48.36 -7.86
N SER A 603 -2.18 48.97 -8.76
CA SER A 603 -1.72 50.02 -9.67
C SER A 603 -1.16 51.22 -8.91
N VAL A 604 -1.88 51.70 -7.89
CA VAL A 604 -1.40 52.76 -6.99
C VAL A 604 -0.08 52.37 -6.32
N ALA A 605 0.01 51.13 -5.80
CA ALA A 605 1.23 50.65 -5.16
C ALA A 605 2.42 50.58 -6.13
N GLU A 606 2.18 50.19 -7.39
CA GLU A 606 3.19 50.19 -8.46
C GLU A 606 3.63 51.62 -8.81
N LEU A 607 2.70 52.56 -8.97
CA LEU A 607 3.01 53.96 -9.25
C LEU A 607 3.82 54.61 -8.11
N LEU A 608 3.50 54.32 -6.85
CA LEU A 608 4.29 54.77 -5.70
C LEU A 608 5.69 54.13 -5.68
N LYS A 609 5.79 52.84 -6.03
CA LYS A 609 7.08 52.15 -6.13
C LYS A 609 7.94 52.72 -7.26
N GLU A 610 7.35 53.01 -8.42
CA GLU A 610 8.01 53.68 -9.54
C GLU A 610 8.47 55.09 -9.16
N SER A 611 7.64 55.85 -8.44
CA SER A 611 8.00 57.15 -7.90
C SER A 611 9.23 57.07 -6.97
N SER A 612 9.31 56.04 -6.12
CA SER A 612 10.49 55.81 -5.26
C SER A 612 11.76 55.40 -6.01
N GLY A 613 11.61 54.73 -7.16
CA GLY A 613 12.69 54.17 -7.98
C GLY A 613 13.19 55.08 -9.10
N ALA A 614 12.50 56.19 -9.38
CA ALA A 614 12.87 57.12 -10.44
C ALA A 614 14.26 57.75 -10.21
N LYS A 615 15.08 57.81 -11.29
CA LYS A 615 16.42 58.43 -11.25
C LYS A 615 16.29 59.93 -11.01
N ALA A 616 16.94 60.42 -9.96
CA ALA A 616 17.03 61.85 -9.68
C ALA A 616 17.73 62.57 -10.85
N GLY A 617 17.04 63.51 -11.49
CA GLY A 617 17.66 64.50 -12.38
C GLY A 617 17.63 64.26 -13.90
N ALA A 618 16.78 63.38 -14.45
CA ALA A 618 16.57 63.35 -15.91
C ALA A 618 15.45 64.32 -16.32
N LYS A 619 15.81 65.39 -17.04
CA LYS A 619 14.86 66.27 -17.74
C LYS A 619 14.11 65.46 -18.81
N SER A 620 12.82 65.71 -18.95
CA SER A 620 12.06 65.33 -20.13
C SER A 620 12.51 66.17 -21.32
N ASP A 621 13.15 65.55 -22.31
CA ASP A 621 13.15 66.11 -23.67
C ASP A 621 11.90 65.57 -24.37
N GLY A 622 11.00 66.48 -24.71
CA GLY A 622 9.81 66.18 -25.48
C GLY A 622 10.15 65.91 -26.94
N GLN A 623 9.52 64.90 -27.54
CA GLN A 623 9.38 64.80 -28.99
C GLN A 623 7.95 64.32 -29.35
N PRO A 624 7.29 64.88 -30.40
CA PRO A 624 5.85 64.70 -30.66
C PRO A 624 5.49 63.38 -31.36
N PRO A 625 4.19 63.08 -31.56
CA PRO A 625 3.70 61.77 -31.99
C PRO A 625 3.86 61.58 -33.51
N SER A 626 4.12 60.33 -33.94
CA SER A 626 3.85 59.89 -35.31
C SER A 626 2.97 58.64 -35.29
N GLU A 627 1.72 58.80 -35.74
CA GLU A 627 0.88 57.71 -36.23
C GLU A 627 1.38 57.25 -37.61
N GLY A 628 1.23 55.95 -37.90
CA GLY A 628 1.44 55.41 -39.26
C GLY A 628 1.85 53.93 -39.33
N GLU A 629 0.87 53.04 -39.10
CA GLU A 629 0.60 51.76 -39.79
C GLU A 629 1.68 50.67 -40.06
N ASN A 630 1.42 49.50 -39.44
CA ASN A 630 1.24 48.15 -40.03
C ASN A 630 2.29 47.53 -40.98
N GLN A 631 2.96 46.45 -40.55
CA GLN A 631 2.59 45.06 -40.90
C GLN A 631 3.58 44.02 -40.33
N GLU A 632 3.04 43.11 -39.51
CA GLU A 632 3.16 41.65 -39.63
C GLU A 632 4.53 40.98 -39.92
N LYS A 633 5.09 40.27 -38.92
CA LYS A 633 5.04 38.79 -38.78
C LYS A 633 6.11 38.26 -37.80
N GLY A 634 5.67 37.40 -36.89
CA GLY A 634 6.38 36.14 -36.62
C GLY A 634 7.11 35.97 -35.27
N ALA A 635 6.46 35.18 -34.41
CA ALA A 635 7.03 34.09 -33.61
C ALA A 635 7.81 34.39 -32.30
N LEU A 636 7.25 33.81 -31.22
CA LEU A 636 7.86 33.18 -30.05
C LEU A 636 9.24 33.68 -29.56
N SER A 637 9.31 34.14 -28.31
CA SER A 637 9.96 33.39 -27.21
C SER A 637 10.04 34.19 -25.90
N LYS A 638 9.93 33.46 -24.78
CA LYS A 638 10.05 33.88 -23.37
C LYS A 638 11.36 34.65 -23.08
N PRO A 639 11.41 35.56 -22.09
CA PRO A 639 12.67 35.95 -21.48
C PRO A 639 13.01 35.04 -20.30
N SER A 640 14.12 34.30 -20.46
CA SER A 640 14.84 33.58 -19.43
C SER A 640 15.50 34.53 -18.43
N ALA A 641 15.49 34.11 -17.16
CA ALA A 641 16.36 34.62 -16.10
C ALA A 641 17.82 34.21 -16.33
N PRO A 642 18.81 35.01 -15.90
CA PRO A 642 20.22 34.65 -16.03
C PRO A 642 20.67 33.66 -14.93
N GLN A 643 21.19 32.51 -15.35
CA GLN A 643 21.99 31.59 -14.53
C GLN A 643 23.47 31.97 -14.59
N ILE A 644 24.13 31.98 -13.44
CA ILE A 644 25.59 31.90 -13.30
C ILE A 644 25.91 30.44 -12.99
N ALA A 645 26.78 29.83 -13.80
CA ALA A 645 27.23 28.45 -13.67
C ALA A 645 28.59 28.37 -12.95
N ASN A 646 28.75 27.40 -12.05
CA ASN A 646 29.66 26.25 -12.24
C ASN A 646 29.89 25.50 -10.93
N GLY A 647 29.73 24.18 -10.99
CA GLY A 647 30.17 23.23 -9.96
C GLY A 647 29.96 21.79 -10.38
N ALA A 648 31.04 21.11 -10.78
CA ALA A 648 31.29 19.67 -10.67
C ALA A 648 32.82 19.53 -10.53
N GLU A 649 33.40 18.74 -9.63
CA GLU A 649 33.23 17.30 -9.40
C GLU A 649 33.81 16.85 -8.02
N LEU A 650 33.61 15.55 -7.71
CA LEU A 650 34.35 14.61 -6.82
C LEU A 650 33.70 14.19 -5.46
N PRO A 651 33.95 12.95 -4.97
CA PRO A 651 32.90 11.94 -4.75
C PRO A 651 32.85 11.31 -3.32
N LYS A 652 31.97 10.29 -3.19
CA LYS A 652 31.61 9.46 -2.01
C LYS A 652 32.76 8.68 -1.32
N GLY A 653 32.56 8.44 -0.01
CA GLY A 653 33.08 7.31 0.81
C GLY A 653 33.47 7.79 2.23
N ALA A 654 33.35 7.08 3.35
CA ALA A 654 32.75 5.82 3.81
C ALA A 654 32.89 5.81 5.37
N GLN A 655 32.18 4.91 6.09
CA GLN A 655 32.36 4.52 7.52
C GLN A 655 31.93 5.57 8.57
N GLY A 656 31.34 5.27 9.73
CA GLY A 656 31.13 4.01 10.47
C GLY A 656 31.42 4.27 11.97
N GLY A 657 30.50 3.91 12.88
CA GLY A 657 30.82 3.47 14.25
C GLY A 657 30.90 4.50 15.42
N LYS A 658 29.82 4.54 16.21
CA LYS A 658 29.67 4.56 17.70
C LYS A 658 30.53 5.44 18.65
N ALA A 659 29.77 6.15 19.50
CA ALA A 659 29.81 6.30 20.97
C ALA A 659 30.74 7.32 21.67
N SER A 660 30.15 8.32 22.33
CA SER A 660 30.42 8.71 23.73
C SER A 660 29.43 9.76 24.26
N THR A 661 29.37 9.83 25.59
CA THR A 661 28.31 10.24 26.53
C THR A 661 28.25 11.75 26.85
N GLU A 662 27.06 12.16 27.34
CA GLU A 662 26.72 13.26 28.27
C GLU A 662 26.93 14.77 27.94
N GLU A 663 25.78 15.45 27.99
CA GLU A 663 25.45 16.72 28.66
C GLU A 663 26.04 18.08 28.24
N GLN A 664 25.09 19.03 28.18
CA GLN A 664 25.17 20.51 28.25
C GLN A 664 25.12 21.35 26.97
N LYS A 665 24.15 22.30 27.03
CA LYS A 665 23.99 23.59 26.33
C LYS A 665 23.31 23.59 24.94
N LYS A 666 22.00 23.84 24.96
CA LYS A 666 21.25 24.53 23.89
C LYS A 666 21.36 26.05 24.09
N ALA A 667 21.77 26.77 23.04
CA ALA A 667 21.53 28.20 22.82
C ALA A 667 20.28 28.33 21.92
N ASN A 668 19.19 28.89 22.42
CA ASN A 668 18.70 30.28 22.27
C ASN A 668 18.32 30.71 20.84
N MET A 669 17.03 30.54 20.53
CA MET A 669 16.22 31.46 19.73
C MET A 669 15.69 32.59 20.66
N PRO A 670 15.61 33.85 20.22
CA PRO A 670 14.93 34.90 20.99
C PRO A 670 13.43 35.00 20.65
N SER A 671 12.61 35.06 21.70
CA SER A 671 11.21 35.47 21.70
C SER A 671 11.09 36.88 22.32
N ILE A 672 10.32 37.77 21.68
CA ILE A 672 9.99 39.10 22.21
C ILE A 672 8.67 38.99 23.00
N THR A 673 8.69 39.49 24.23
CA THR A 673 7.51 39.73 25.08
C THR A 673 7.53 41.18 25.56
N ASP A 674 6.38 41.83 25.42
CA ASP A 674 6.02 43.11 26.01
C ASP A 674 6.07 43.08 27.54
N ARG A 675 6.53 44.18 28.14
CA ARG A 675 6.36 44.44 29.58
C ARG A 675 6.31 45.94 29.85
N GLU A 676 5.14 46.41 30.25
CA GLU A 676 4.92 47.73 30.86
C GLU A 676 5.62 47.80 32.22
N GLY A 677 6.21 48.98 32.51
CA GLY A 677 6.87 49.27 33.78
C GLY A 677 6.02 50.17 34.67
N SER A 678 5.67 49.67 35.86
CA SER A 678 5.21 50.47 36.99
C SER A 678 6.36 50.71 37.97
N MET A 679 6.40 51.90 38.57
CA MET A 679 7.27 52.28 39.68
C MET A 679 6.40 52.64 40.89
N SER A 680 6.77 52.13 42.07
CA SER A 680 6.02 52.24 43.33
C SER A 680 6.80 53.03 44.38
N LYS A 681 6.12 53.93 45.13
CA LYS A 681 6.08 54.11 46.61
C LYS A 681 5.41 55.45 46.96
N ALA A 682 4.71 55.70 48.08
CA ALA A 682 4.42 54.98 49.33
C ALA A 682 3.09 55.47 49.97
N GLU A 683 2.56 54.64 50.87
CA GLU A 683 1.38 54.69 51.78
C GLU A 683 1.23 55.91 52.73
N PRO A 684 0.04 56.20 53.33
CA PRO A 684 -0.56 55.38 54.43
C PRO A 684 -2.11 55.24 54.51
N GLU A 685 -2.51 54.45 55.52
CA GLU A 685 -3.75 53.74 55.84
C GLU A 685 -5.06 54.52 56.15
N ALA A 686 -6.17 53.80 55.85
CA ALA A 686 -7.45 53.51 56.54
C ALA A 686 -8.21 54.50 57.47
N ALA A 687 -9.53 54.61 57.19
CA ALA A 687 -10.74 54.74 58.06
C ALA A 687 -11.77 55.70 57.39
N ASP A 688 -13.10 55.58 57.35
CA ASP A 688 -14.16 54.65 57.80
C ASP A 688 -15.44 55.04 57.00
N PRO A 689 -16.48 54.18 56.80
CA PRO A 689 -17.59 54.41 55.90
C PRO A 689 -18.85 54.94 56.63
N ASN A 690 -19.07 56.25 56.64
CA ASN A 690 -20.42 56.86 56.65
C ASN A 690 -20.36 58.39 56.66
N ALA A 691 -20.60 59.03 55.50
CA ALA A 691 -21.12 60.39 55.44
C ALA A 691 -21.78 60.69 54.07
N LYS A 692 -23.04 61.11 54.09
CA LYS A 692 -23.76 61.89 53.07
C LYS A 692 -24.13 63.25 53.73
N PRO A 693 -24.55 64.34 53.03
CA PRO A 693 -24.62 64.65 51.57
C PRO A 693 -24.13 66.07 51.13
N ALA A 694 -23.91 66.26 49.80
CA ALA A 694 -24.14 67.39 48.85
C ALA A 694 -23.93 68.91 49.22
N PRO A 695 -24.05 69.88 48.25
CA PRO A 695 -23.29 70.25 47.03
C PRO A 695 -22.75 71.73 47.12
N PRO A 696 -22.02 72.40 46.15
CA PRO A 696 -22.55 72.93 44.86
C PRO A 696 -21.51 73.13 43.69
N LYS A 697 -22.01 73.70 42.58
CA LYS A 697 -21.45 73.99 41.23
C LYS A 697 -20.37 75.13 41.19
N PRO A 698 -20.06 75.75 40.01
CA PRO A 698 -19.08 75.37 38.97
C PRO A 698 -18.00 76.46 38.75
N SER A 699 -16.91 76.19 38.03
CA SER A 699 -16.17 77.27 37.31
C SER A 699 -15.25 76.77 36.19
N THR A 700 -15.27 77.58 35.14
CA THR A 700 -14.53 77.61 33.88
C THR A 700 -13.04 77.94 34.02
N MET A 701 -12.16 77.37 33.17
CA MET A 701 -11.06 78.04 32.43
C MET A 701 -10.19 76.99 31.69
N LYS A 702 -10.12 77.02 30.36
CA LYS A 702 -9.13 77.65 29.45
C LYS A 702 -7.82 76.85 29.27
N LEU A 703 -7.61 76.43 28.02
CA LEU A 703 -6.37 75.87 27.47
C LEU A 703 -5.41 77.00 27.02
N PRO A 704 -4.09 76.85 27.16
CA PRO A 704 -3.11 77.80 26.67
C PRO A 704 -2.68 77.52 25.22
N THR A 705 -2.67 78.59 24.42
CA THR A 705 -1.95 78.79 23.17
C THR A 705 -0.45 78.95 23.41
N THR A 706 0.39 78.42 22.50
CA THR A 706 1.78 78.83 22.35
C THR A 706 2.04 79.15 20.86
N GLN A 707 2.34 80.42 20.58
CA GLN A 707 2.80 80.91 19.28
C GLN A 707 4.33 80.96 19.27
N MET A 708 4.96 80.62 18.15
CA MET A 708 6.28 81.12 17.77
C MET A 708 6.22 81.62 16.33
N ALA A 709 6.95 82.70 16.10
CA ALA A 709 6.77 83.67 15.04
C ALA A 709 7.41 83.27 13.70
N ALA A 710 6.77 83.68 12.61
CA ALA A 710 7.42 83.99 11.34
C ALA A 710 6.92 85.38 10.88
N ALA A 711 7.86 86.29 10.66
CA ALA A 711 7.60 87.66 10.22
C ALA A 711 7.22 87.73 8.72
N PRO A 712 6.51 88.77 8.27
CA PRO A 712 5.84 88.79 6.96
C PRO A 712 6.65 89.51 5.88
N SER A 713 6.48 89.10 4.62
CA SER A 713 6.76 89.97 3.46
C SER A 713 5.57 89.97 2.49
N LYS A 714 5.16 91.20 2.16
CA LYS A 714 4.01 91.58 1.32
C LYS A 714 4.25 91.26 -0.16
N LYS A 715 3.17 90.88 -0.84
CA LYS A 715 3.02 90.80 -2.30
C LYS A 715 3.38 92.14 -2.99
N LYS A 716 4.04 92.02 -4.15
CA LYS A 716 3.94 92.99 -5.26
C LYS A 716 3.69 92.21 -6.56
N ASN A 717 2.87 92.80 -7.41
CA ASN A 717 2.27 92.23 -8.62
C ASN A 717 3.25 91.84 -9.71
N GLY A 718 2.86 90.81 -10.46
CA GLY A 718 2.92 90.78 -11.93
C GLY A 718 4.23 90.28 -12.53
N GLU A 719 4.30 88.97 -12.79
CA GLU A 719 4.89 88.34 -13.98
C GLU A 719 4.62 86.83 -13.91
N GLU A 720 4.41 86.21 -15.08
CA GLU A 720 4.20 84.77 -15.26
C GLU A 720 5.40 83.98 -14.74
N GLU A 721 5.30 83.38 -13.54
CA GLU A 721 6.24 82.36 -13.11
C GLU A 721 5.73 80.98 -13.53
N THR A 722 6.22 80.56 -14.69
CA THR A 722 6.27 79.18 -15.17
C THR A 722 6.38 78.17 -14.03
N LYS A 723 5.42 77.24 -13.95
CA LYS A 723 5.54 76.01 -13.15
C LYS A 723 6.92 75.40 -13.43
N PRO A 724 7.76 75.12 -12.43
CA PRO A 724 8.98 74.34 -12.68
C PRO A 724 8.58 72.98 -13.26
N ALA A 725 9.26 72.56 -14.32
CA ALA A 725 8.98 71.28 -14.99
C ALA A 725 9.03 70.13 -13.96
N GLU A 726 7.91 69.40 -13.85
CA GLU A 726 7.76 68.28 -12.92
C GLU A 726 8.82 67.20 -13.22
N THR A 727 9.40 66.64 -12.16
CA THR A 727 10.26 65.47 -12.30
C THR A 727 9.40 64.23 -12.60
N PRO A 728 9.92 63.21 -13.30
CA PRO A 728 9.17 61.98 -13.57
C PRO A 728 8.67 61.27 -12.29
N ALA A 729 9.35 61.48 -11.15
CA ALA A 729 8.92 60.97 -9.84
C ALA A 729 7.67 61.68 -9.30
N GLN A 730 7.54 62.99 -9.54
CA GLN A 730 6.37 63.79 -9.13
C GLN A 730 5.16 63.47 -10.00
N GLN A 731 5.35 63.27 -11.31
CA GLN A 731 4.28 62.86 -12.23
C GLN A 731 3.66 61.52 -11.82
N LYS A 732 4.50 60.52 -11.49
CA LYS A 732 4.03 59.22 -11.02
C LYS A 732 3.33 59.27 -9.66
N MET A 733 3.74 60.17 -8.78
CA MET A 733 3.07 60.42 -7.51
C MET A 733 1.70 61.09 -7.73
N ASP A 734 1.61 62.05 -8.66
CA ASP A 734 0.35 62.72 -9.01
C ASP A 734 -0.65 61.72 -9.65
N GLU A 735 -0.18 60.87 -10.56
CA GLU A 735 -0.98 59.76 -11.13
C GLU A 735 -1.50 58.82 -10.02
N ALA A 736 -0.66 58.46 -9.05
CA ALA A 736 -1.06 57.59 -7.93
C ALA A 736 -2.12 58.23 -7.04
N ILE A 737 -1.98 59.53 -6.71
CA ILE A 737 -2.91 60.26 -5.85
C ILE A 737 -4.27 60.43 -6.55
N ASP A 738 -4.27 60.72 -7.85
CA ASP A 738 -5.51 60.84 -8.63
C ASP A 738 -6.23 59.49 -8.75
N GLU A 739 -5.50 58.39 -8.99
CA GLU A 739 -6.07 57.05 -9.01
C GLU A 739 -6.66 56.66 -7.64
N GLN A 740 -5.96 56.95 -6.54
CA GLN A 740 -6.45 56.74 -5.18
C GLN A 740 -7.71 57.55 -4.88
N LYS A 741 -7.77 58.81 -5.32
CA LYS A 741 -8.96 59.66 -5.08
C LYS A 741 -10.19 59.08 -5.77
N LEU A 742 -10.04 58.62 -7.01
CA LEU A 742 -11.12 57.95 -7.75
C LEU A 742 -11.51 56.63 -7.09
N LEU A 743 -10.55 55.90 -6.52
CA LEU A 743 -10.79 54.66 -5.78
C LEU A 743 -11.58 54.92 -4.50
N LEU A 744 -11.18 55.92 -3.70
CA LEU A 744 -11.88 56.32 -2.48
C LEU A 744 -13.31 56.78 -2.75
N ALA A 745 -13.55 57.47 -3.87
CA ALA A 745 -14.89 57.89 -4.26
C ALA A 745 -15.78 56.69 -4.65
N GLU A 746 -15.24 55.72 -5.38
CA GLU A 746 -15.95 54.49 -5.74
C GLU A 746 -16.22 53.61 -4.51
N PHE A 747 -15.23 53.43 -3.64
CA PHE A 747 -15.38 52.70 -2.39
C PHE A 747 -16.45 53.34 -1.50
N ALA A 748 -16.42 54.67 -1.33
CA ALA A 748 -17.42 55.39 -0.53
C ALA A 748 -18.85 55.10 -1.02
N LYS A 749 -19.06 55.23 -2.35
CA LYS A 749 -20.34 54.93 -2.98
C LYS A 749 -20.79 53.49 -2.73
N VAL A 750 -19.88 52.52 -2.92
CA VAL A 750 -20.15 51.11 -2.67
C VAL A 750 -20.49 50.85 -1.21
N SER A 751 -19.77 51.47 -0.27
CA SER A 751 -19.99 51.30 1.17
C SER A 751 -21.32 51.87 1.65
N ASP A 752 -21.76 53.00 1.10
CA ASP A 752 -23.04 53.64 1.44
C ASP A 752 -24.23 52.81 0.92
N GLU A 753 -24.11 52.31 -0.31
CA GLU A 753 -25.11 51.43 -0.91
C GLU A 753 -25.18 50.07 -0.17
N LEU A 754 -24.04 49.47 0.22
CA LEU A 754 -24.02 48.26 1.06
C LEU A 754 -24.71 48.49 2.42
N ALA A 755 -24.47 49.64 3.05
CA ALA A 755 -25.12 50.02 4.31
C ALA A 755 -26.64 50.20 4.15
N ALA A 756 -27.09 50.73 3.00
CA ALA A 756 -28.51 50.85 2.68
C ALA A 756 -29.17 49.48 2.47
N VAL A 757 -28.51 48.57 1.76
CA VAL A 757 -29.03 47.21 1.54
C VAL A 757 -29.10 46.44 2.87
N LEU A 758 -28.08 46.52 3.72
CA LEU A 758 -28.09 45.90 5.05
C LEU A 758 -29.26 46.42 5.91
N ALA A 759 -29.48 47.74 5.93
CA ALA A 759 -30.60 48.33 6.66
C ALA A 759 -31.95 47.82 6.15
N SER A 760 -32.10 47.66 4.83
CA SER A 760 -33.32 47.09 4.23
C SER A 760 -33.51 45.60 4.57
N LEU A 761 -32.41 44.85 4.69
CA LEU A 761 -32.44 43.45 5.13
C LEU A 761 -32.90 43.36 6.58
N GLU A 762 -32.30 44.11 7.48
CA GLU A 762 -32.68 44.17 8.89
C GLU A 762 -34.16 44.55 9.05
N ALA A 763 -34.62 45.60 8.35
CA ALA A 763 -36.03 46.00 8.31
C ALA A 763 -36.95 44.85 7.86
N SER A 764 -36.57 44.14 6.80
CA SER A 764 -37.34 43.00 6.32
C SER A 764 -37.37 41.81 7.29
N THR A 765 -36.29 41.58 8.07
CA THR A 765 -36.32 40.54 9.09
C THR A 765 -37.35 40.84 10.18
N PHE A 766 -37.56 42.11 10.53
CA PHE A 766 -38.58 42.51 11.50
C PHE A 766 -39.99 42.27 10.95
N VAL A 767 -40.26 42.68 9.70
CA VAL A 767 -41.53 42.41 9.01
C VAL A 767 -41.84 40.92 9.04
N LYS A 768 -40.88 40.09 8.65
CA LYS A 768 -41.08 38.63 8.59
C LYS A 768 -41.26 37.99 9.96
N ARG A 769 -40.52 38.45 10.97
CA ARG A 769 -40.70 37.98 12.37
C ARG A 769 -42.08 38.33 12.91
N LEU A 770 -42.58 39.54 12.65
CA LEU A 770 -43.94 39.94 13.02
C LEU A 770 -45.01 39.12 12.28
N LYS A 771 -44.84 38.89 10.98
CA LYS A 771 -45.74 38.01 10.20
C LYS A 771 -45.71 36.56 10.66
N LYS A 772 -44.55 36.05 11.08
CA LYS A 772 -44.44 34.72 11.69
C LYS A 772 -45.18 34.65 13.02
N ALA A 773 -44.93 35.62 13.91
CA ALA A 773 -45.65 35.70 15.19
C ALA A 773 -47.17 35.79 14.98
N SER A 774 -47.62 36.55 13.96
CA SER A 774 -49.03 36.60 13.55
C SER A 774 -49.58 35.21 13.15
N ARG A 775 -48.87 34.47 12.29
CA ARG A 775 -49.27 33.11 11.89
C ARG A 775 -49.31 32.14 13.07
N ASP A 776 -48.35 32.22 13.99
CA ASP A 776 -48.32 31.37 15.18
C ASP A 776 -49.51 31.66 16.12
N GLN A 777 -49.97 32.90 16.18
CA GLN A 777 -51.20 33.28 16.88
C GLN A 777 -52.45 32.70 16.18
N LEU A 778 -52.50 32.66 14.85
CA LEU A 778 -53.59 31.96 14.13
C LEU A 778 -53.58 30.45 14.37
N VAL A 779 -52.39 29.84 14.46
CA VAL A 779 -52.25 28.43 14.83
C VAL A 779 -52.76 28.19 16.24
N ALA A 780 -52.40 29.05 17.20
CA ALA A 780 -52.90 28.97 18.56
C ALA A 780 -54.43 29.13 18.63
N ALA A 781 -55.02 30.07 17.88
CA ALA A 781 -56.47 30.21 17.76
C ALA A 781 -57.14 28.95 17.20
N LYS A 782 -56.57 28.37 16.14
CA LYS A 782 -57.04 27.11 15.54
C LYS A 782 -56.92 25.92 16.50
N ASP A 783 -55.82 25.82 17.23
CA ASP A 783 -55.58 24.78 18.22
C ASP A 783 -56.53 24.91 19.41
N LEU A 784 -56.80 26.13 19.88
CA LEU A 784 -57.82 26.40 20.89
C LEU A 784 -59.19 25.93 20.40
N ASN A 785 -59.55 26.28 19.16
CA ASN A 785 -60.82 25.84 18.58
C ASN A 785 -60.90 24.31 18.49
N THR A 786 -59.89 23.64 17.93
CA THR A 786 -59.95 22.19 17.64
C THR A 786 -59.72 21.29 18.86
N LYS A 787 -58.78 21.66 19.75
CA LYS A 787 -58.35 20.80 20.86
C LYS A 787 -59.10 21.07 22.17
N THR A 788 -59.72 22.25 22.33
CA THR A 788 -60.43 22.62 23.57
C THR A 788 -61.95 22.68 23.45
N LEU A 789 -62.50 22.26 22.29
CA LEU A 789 -63.95 22.15 22.03
C LEU A 789 -64.71 21.37 23.13
N SER A 790 -64.11 20.31 23.66
CA SER A 790 -64.69 19.47 24.72
C SER A 790 -64.77 20.17 26.08
N ALA A 791 -63.99 21.22 26.30
CA ALA A 791 -63.93 21.97 27.55
C ALA A 791 -64.79 23.25 27.52
N PHE A 792 -65.33 23.61 26.35
CA PHE A 792 -66.09 24.83 26.14
C PHE A 792 -67.40 24.85 26.95
N GLY A 793 -67.63 25.91 27.74
CA GLY A 793 -68.83 26.08 28.57
C GLY A 793 -68.76 25.48 29.98
N LEU A 794 -67.63 24.89 30.38
CA LEU A 794 -67.40 24.40 31.75
C LEU A 794 -66.86 25.50 32.67
N GLU A 795 -66.95 25.30 33.99
CA GLU A 795 -66.40 26.23 35.00
C GLU A 795 -64.89 26.47 34.83
N LYS A 796 -64.40 27.60 35.37
CA LYS A 796 -63.00 28.04 35.27
C LYS A 796 -62.06 27.07 36.01
N GLN A 797 -61.59 26.05 35.31
CA GLN A 797 -60.71 24.99 35.83
C GLN A 797 -59.54 24.72 34.88
N PRO A 798 -58.41 24.20 35.38
CA PRO A 798 -57.27 23.87 34.53
C PRO A 798 -57.57 22.73 33.57
N VAL A 799 -57.39 22.96 32.26
CA VAL A 799 -57.63 21.95 31.21
C VAL A 799 -56.31 21.34 30.76
N LYS A 800 -56.17 20.01 30.86
CA LYS A 800 -54.95 19.30 30.44
C LYS A 800 -54.62 19.52 28.95
N ASP A 801 -55.64 19.50 28.10
CA ASP A 801 -55.49 19.65 26.64
C ASP A 801 -55.11 21.09 26.23
N ALA A 802 -55.39 22.09 27.09
CA ALA A 802 -55.02 23.48 26.86
C ALA A 802 -53.62 23.83 27.40
N ALA A 803 -52.99 22.96 28.20
CA ALA A 803 -51.71 23.23 28.84
C ALA A 803 -50.58 23.46 27.82
N GLY A 804 -50.53 22.64 26.75
CA GLY A 804 -49.54 22.81 25.68
C GLY A 804 -49.75 24.11 24.88
N ILE A 805 -51.00 24.53 24.70
CA ILE A 805 -51.35 25.77 24.00
C ILE A 805 -51.00 26.99 24.87
N ALA A 806 -51.29 26.92 26.17
CA ALA A 806 -50.92 27.95 27.13
C ALA A 806 -49.40 28.14 27.23
N GLU A 807 -48.63 27.05 27.19
CA GLU A 807 -47.17 27.11 27.13
C GLU A 807 -46.68 27.72 25.81
N HIS A 808 -47.29 27.35 24.68
CA HIS A 808 -47.00 27.96 23.39
C HIS A 808 -47.26 29.47 23.39
N GLU A 809 -48.41 29.94 23.89
CA GLU A 809 -48.72 31.37 24.03
C GLU A 809 -47.73 32.12 24.91
N LYS A 810 -47.28 31.52 26.02
CA LYS A 810 -46.23 32.11 26.87
C LYS A 810 -44.90 32.23 26.14
N LYS A 811 -44.53 31.23 25.33
CA LYS A 811 -43.34 31.31 24.46
C LYS A 811 -43.51 32.40 23.39
N GLN A 812 -44.69 32.55 22.80
CA GLN A 812 -44.97 33.60 21.81
C GLN A 812 -44.85 35.00 22.42
N SER A 813 -45.31 35.20 23.67
CA SER A 813 -45.05 36.43 24.42
C SER A 813 -43.55 36.75 24.53
N GLU A 814 -42.72 35.76 24.84
CA GLU A 814 -41.28 35.92 24.90
C GLU A 814 -40.66 36.25 23.54
N VAL A 815 -41.14 35.62 22.45
CA VAL A 815 -40.73 35.93 21.08
C VAL A 815 -41.03 37.39 20.74
N VAL A 816 -42.25 37.86 21.01
CA VAL A 816 -42.65 39.25 20.74
C VAL A 816 -41.88 40.24 21.62
N ARG A 817 -41.53 39.86 22.85
CA ARG A 817 -40.66 40.66 23.73
C ARG A 817 -39.28 40.88 23.11
N VAL A 818 -38.69 39.82 22.54
CA VAL A 818 -37.40 39.91 21.84
C VAL A 818 -37.53 40.80 20.60
N ILE A 819 -38.58 40.63 19.79
CA ILE A 819 -38.83 41.50 18.62
C ILE A 819 -38.92 42.96 19.05
N GLN A 820 -39.67 43.26 20.12
CA GLN A 820 -39.81 44.62 20.63
C GLN A 820 -38.46 45.20 21.07
N ALA A 821 -37.67 44.45 21.85
CA ALA A 821 -36.37 44.89 22.33
C ALA A 821 -35.38 45.14 21.19
N ASP A 822 -35.33 44.24 20.21
CA ASP A 822 -34.49 44.38 19.01
C ASP A 822 -34.88 45.61 18.19
N LEU A 823 -36.18 45.87 18.04
CA LEU A 823 -36.71 46.97 17.26
C LEU A 823 -36.43 48.32 17.97
N GLU A 824 -36.46 48.35 19.30
CA GLU A 824 -36.01 49.49 20.11
C GLU A 824 -34.50 49.74 19.96
N ALA A 825 -33.69 48.69 20.02
CA ALA A 825 -32.24 48.77 19.85
C ALA A 825 -31.84 49.19 18.42
N TYR A 826 -32.59 48.76 17.41
CA TYR A 826 -32.41 49.18 16.02
C TYR A 826 -32.80 50.65 15.82
N PHE A 827 -33.95 51.06 16.33
CA PHE A 827 -34.41 52.46 16.27
C PHE A 827 -33.40 53.43 16.92
N ALA A 828 -32.73 53.02 18.01
CA ALA A 828 -31.69 53.83 18.64
C ALA A 828 -30.49 54.12 17.71
N ARG A 829 -30.22 53.24 16.74
CA ARG A 829 -29.15 53.41 15.74
C ARG A 829 -29.64 54.13 14.49
N LYS A 830 -30.87 53.85 14.05
CA LYS A 830 -31.50 54.38 12.83
C LYS A 830 -32.89 54.93 13.16
N PRO A 831 -33.02 56.24 13.46
CA PRO A 831 -34.29 56.83 13.83
C PRO A 831 -35.17 57.09 12.59
N GLU A 832 -35.95 56.11 12.16
CA GLU A 832 -37.02 56.30 11.16
C GLU A 832 -38.41 56.35 11.81
N MET A 833 -39.32 57.10 11.19
CA MET A 833 -40.68 57.32 11.72
C MET A 833 -41.52 56.05 11.80
N HIS A 834 -41.37 55.12 10.85
CA HIS A 834 -42.18 53.89 10.79
C HIS A 834 -41.93 53.00 12.02
N PHE A 835 -40.66 52.75 12.39
CA PHE A 835 -40.35 51.98 13.60
C PHE A 835 -40.82 52.67 14.88
N LYS A 836 -40.69 54.01 14.97
CA LYS A 836 -41.16 54.77 16.13
C LYS A 836 -42.66 54.57 16.38
N ASN A 837 -43.46 54.60 15.33
CA ASN A 837 -44.91 54.44 15.42
C ASN A 837 -45.27 53.03 15.91
N VAL A 838 -44.63 51.99 15.37
CA VAL A 838 -44.86 50.60 15.79
C VAL A 838 -44.40 50.36 17.22
N ILE A 839 -43.21 50.83 17.63
CA ILE A 839 -42.75 50.74 19.05
C ILE A 839 -43.75 51.42 19.98
N GLY A 840 -44.23 52.61 19.60
CA GLY A 840 -45.22 53.36 20.36
C GLY A 840 -46.49 52.53 20.57
N GLN A 841 -47.03 51.96 19.48
CA GLN A 841 -48.21 51.09 19.54
C GLN A 841 -47.94 49.83 20.39
N MET A 842 -46.80 49.15 20.25
CA MET A 842 -46.45 47.96 21.05
C MET A 842 -46.40 48.27 22.56
N LYS A 843 -45.88 49.44 22.94
CA LYS A 843 -45.82 49.90 24.34
C LYS A 843 -47.20 50.28 24.89
N GLU A 844 -47.99 50.99 24.10
CA GLU A 844 -49.35 51.41 24.47
C GLU A 844 -50.29 50.21 24.66
N THR A 845 -50.23 49.22 23.76
CA THR A 845 -51.10 48.04 23.83
C THR A 845 -50.59 46.95 24.77
N GLN A 846 -49.37 47.10 25.31
CA GLN A 846 -48.73 46.13 26.22
C GLN A 846 -48.71 44.69 25.66
N VAL A 847 -48.40 44.54 24.37
CA VAL A 847 -48.54 43.27 23.62
C VAL A 847 -47.95 42.06 24.34
N VAL A 848 -46.73 42.16 24.89
CA VAL A 848 -46.07 41.06 25.62
C VAL A 848 -46.91 40.58 26.81
N LYS A 849 -47.40 41.52 27.62
CA LYS A 849 -48.22 41.20 28.80
C LYS A 849 -49.55 40.60 28.38
N MET A 850 -50.14 41.08 27.29
CA MET A 850 -51.43 40.62 26.81
C MET A 850 -51.34 39.21 26.20
N LEU A 851 -50.29 38.88 25.45
CA LEU A 851 -50.05 37.52 24.94
C LEU A 851 -49.82 36.52 26.07
N ALA A 852 -49.01 36.87 27.08
CA ALA A 852 -48.84 36.03 28.27
C ALA A 852 -50.17 35.81 29.01
N TYR A 853 -51.00 36.85 29.09
CA TYR A 853 -52.34 36.77 29.67
C TYR A 853 -53.26 35.83 28.88
N LEU A 854 -53.18 35.78 27.54
CA LEU A 854 -53.96 34.82 26.74
C LEU A 854 -53.59 33.37 27.05
N GLY A 855 -52.30 33.10 27.27
CA GLY A 855 -51.83 31.79 27.73
C GLY A 855 -52.41 31.42 29.11
N ASP A 856 -52.45 32.37 30.05
CA ASP A 856 -53.09 32.15 31.35
C ASP A 856 -54.61 31.91 31.21
N GLN A 857 -55.31 32.65 30.35
CA GLN A 857 -56.73 32.43 30.07
C GLN A 857 -56.96 31.03 29.46
N ALA A 858 -56.11 30.60 28.53
CA ALA A 858 -56.20 29.29 27.90
C ALA A 858 -56.01 28.16 28.92
N ALA A 859 -55.07 28.34 29.86
CA ALA A 859 -54.82 27.37 30.92
C ALA A 859 -56.04 27.15 31.83
N TYR A 860 -56.86 28.19 32.08
CA TYR A 860 -58.02 28.15 32.99
C TYR A 860 -59.38 27.98 32.27
N ASN A 861 -59.40 27.32 31.11
CA ASN A 861 -60.61 27.04 30.33
C ASN A 861 -61.36 28.28 29.81
N LEU A 862 -60.65 29.40 29.62
CA LEU A 862 -61.21 30.59 28.99
C LEU A 862 -60.81 30.63 27.50
N SER A 863 -60.92 29.47 26.85
CA SER A 863 -60.47 29.24 25.47
C SER A 863 -61.16 30.16 24.46
N GLY A 864 -62.43 30.50 24.65
CA GLY A 864 -63.15 31.41 23.76
C GLY A 864 -62.57 32.84 23.76
N SER A 865 -62.25 33.37 24.93
CA SER A 865 -61.57 34.67 25.04
C SER A 865 -60.11 34.61 24.59
N SER A 866 -59.41 33.50 24.85
CA SER A 866 -58.05 33.29 24.34
C SER A 866 -58.00 33.23 22.83
N MET A 867 -58.97 32.55 22.20
CA MET A 867 -59.09 32.43 20.75
C MET A 867 -59.34 33.79 20.09
N ALA A 868 -60.34 34.54 20.57
CA ALA A 868 -60.63 35.88 20.06
C ALA A 868 -59.44 36.85 20.29
N GLY A 869 -58.74 36.71 21.41
CA GLY A 869 -57.52 37.46 21.66
C GLY A 869 -56.38 37.10 20.71
N ALA A 870 -56.17 35.81 20.43
CA ALA A 870 -55.13 35.34 19.52
C ALA A 870 -55.40 35.81 18.07
N GLU A 871 -56.65 35.76 17.61
CA GLU A 871 -57.04 36.34 16.30
C GLU A 871 -56.78 37.84 16.25
N PHE A 872 -57.18 38.59 17.30
CA PHE A 872 -56.91 40.03 17.38
C PHE A 872 -55.42 40.38 17.32
N TRP A 873 -54.58 39.62 18.03
CA TRP A 873 -53.13 39.85 17.98
C TRP A 873 -52.51 39.38 16.69
N ALA A 874 -53.02 38.33 16.05
CA ALA A 874 -52.59 37.94 14.72
C ALA A 874 -52.76 39.09 13.72
N ASP A 875 -53.96 39.70 13.68
CA ASP A 875 -54.24 40.83 12.79
C ASP A 875 -53.41 42.07 13.15
N THR A 876 -53.23 42.34 14.45
CA THR A 876 -52.46 43.51 14.91
C THR A 876 -50.97 43.38 14.56
N LEU A 877 -50.39 42.18 14.76
CA LEU A 877 -49.00 41.89 14.41
C LEU A 877 -48.77 41.95 12.90
N ASP A 878 -49.72 41.48 12.08
CA ASP A 878 -49.62 41.57 10.63
C ASP A 878 -49.74 43.03 10.16
N ARG A 879 -50.67 43.82 10.70
CA ARG A 879 -50.77 45.27 10.42
C ARG A 879 -49.48 46.01 10.75
N TRP A 880 -48.87 45.74 11.91
CA TRP A 880 -47.57 46.33 12.25
C TRP A 880 -46.47 45.91 11.27
N ALA A 881 -46.50 44.66 10.81
CA ALA A 881 -45.58 44.22 9.77
C ALA A 881 -45.80 44.99 8.45
N GLU A 882 -47.05 45.20 8.03
CA GLU A 882 -47.41 45.97 6.83
C GLU A 882 -46.97 47.44 6.91
N GLU A 883 -47.17 48.10 8.05
CA GLU A 883 -46.69 49.47 8.29
C GLU A 883 -45.17 49.61 8.14
N MET A 884 -44.43 48.51 8.31
CA MET A 884 -42.98 48.43 8.18
C MET A 884 -42.49 47.95 6.81
N VAL A 885 -43.37 47.44 5.94
CA VAL A 885 -42.99 46.98 4.58
C VAL A 885 -42.35 48.10 3.78
N ALA A 886 -42.91 49.32 3.85
CA ALA A 886 -42.38 50.48 3.14
C ALA A 886 -40.94 50.85 3.56
N ALA A 887 -40.55 50.56 4.82
CA ALA A 887 -39.18 50.75 5.30
C ALA A 887 -38.23 49.63 4.84
N SER A 888 -38.77 48.50 4.37
CA SER A 888 -38.00 47.38 3.81
C SER A 888 -37.82 47.46 2.29
N GLU A 889 -38.57 48.32 1.60
CA GLU A 889 -38.44 48.52 0.16
C GLU A 889 -37.12 49.25 -0.18
N CYS A 890 -36.20 48.55 -0.85
CA CYS A 890 -34.94 49.13 -1.27
C CYS A 890 -35.12 49.83 -2.62
N LYS A 891 -35.08 51.17 -2.64
CA LYS A 891 -35.21 51.98 -3.87
C LYS A 891 -34.01 51.83 -4.82
N SER A 892 -32.86 51.31 -4.36
CA SER A 892 -31.63 51.18 -5.15
C SER A 892 -31.46 49.82 -5.84
N CYS A 893 -32.38 48.86 -5.67
CA CYS A 893 -32.26 47.50 -6.26
C CYS A 893 -32.61 47.42 -7.76
N SER A 894 -32.65 48.53 -8.51
CA SER A 894 -33.15 48.56 -9.90
C SER A 894 -32.10 48.37 -10.99
N SER A 895 -30.85 48.06 -10.66
CA SER A 895 -29.80 47.84 -11.66
C SER A 895 -29.79 46.39 -12.17
N CYS A 896 -30.78 46.00 -12.96
CA CYS A 896 -30.66 44.84 -13.84
C CYS A 896 -30.70 45.34 -15.29
N SER A 897 -29.67 45.05 -16.07
CA SER A 897 -29.67 45.32 -17.51
C SER A 897 -30.71 44.41 -18.18
N ALA A 898 -31.39 44.90 -19.22
CA ALA A 898 -32.53 44.22 -19.85
C ALA A 898 -32.18 42.93 -20.64
N ASP A 899 -30.92 42.50 -20.60
CA ASP A 899 -30.36 41.40 -21.39
C ASP A 899 -29.90 40.20 -20.55
N SER A 900 -29.96 40.27 -19.21
CA SER A 900 -29.68 39.13 -18.33
C SER A 900 -30.97 38.53 -17.73
N LEU A 901 -30.94 37.24 -17.36
CA LEU A 901 -32.03 36.61 -16.62
C LEU A 901 -32.29 37.34 -15.28
N PRO A 902 -33.55 37.47 -14.84
CA PRO A 902 -33.86 38.01 -13.52
C PRO A 902 -33.13 37.25 -12.40
N PRO A 903 -32.62 37.93 -11.36
CA PRO A 903 -31.90 37.30 -10.25
C PRO A 903 -32.68 36.20 -9.53
N GLU A 904 -34.02 36.31 -9.49
CA GLU A 904 -34.91 35.30 -8.89
C GLU A 904 -34.78 33.95 -9.59
N ILE A 905 -34.79 33.95 -10.93
CA ILE A 905 -34.69 32.75 -11.76
C ILE A 905 -33.28 32.14 -11.60
N VAL A 906 -32.24 32.98 -11.59
CA VAL A 906 -30.85 32.54 -11.38
C VAL A 906 -30.70 31.87 -10.01
N LEU A 907 -31.23 32.49 -8.95
CA LEU A 907 -31.20 31.92 -7.60
C LEU A 907 -31.94 30.58 -7.51
N GLN A 908 -33.10 30.47 -8.17
CA GLN A 908 -33.87 29.23 -8.20
C GLN A 908 -33.13 28.09 -8.91
N VAL A 909 -32.48 28.37 -10.05
CA VAL A 909 -31.64 27.40 -10.77
C VAL A 909 -30.41 27.00 -9.93
N MET A 910 -29.78 27.96 -9.24
CA MET A 910 -28.65 27.67 -8.33
C MET A 910 -29.06 26.80 -7.14
N LYS A 911 -30.23 27.05 -6.55
CA LYS A 911 -30.79 26.22 -5.48
C LYS A 911 -31.09 24.82 -6.00
N ALA A 912 -31.77 24.69 -7.14
CA ALA A 912 -32.05 23.39 -7.74
C ALA A 912 -30.78 22.58 -8.02
N LEU A 913 -29.73 23.22 -8.56
CA LEU A 913 -28.43 22.57 -8.78
C LEU A 913 -27.81 22.06 -7.48
N ARG A 914 -27.80 22.89 -6.42
CA ARG A 914 -27.26 22.49 -5.12
C ARG A 914 -28.06 21.34 -4.51
N ASP A 915 -29.38 21.44 -4.55
CA ASP A 915 -30.28 20.43 -4.00
C ASP A 915 -30.15 19.11 -4.76
N GLU A 916 -29.96 19.15 -6.09
CA GLU A 916 -29.70 17.98 -6.91
C GLU A 916 -28.35 17.31 -6.56
N MET A 917 -27.29 18.11 -6.38
CA MET A 917 -25.98 17.60 -5.95
C MET A 917 -26.06 16.92 -4.58
N LYS A 918 -26.81 17.52 -3.64
CA LYS A 918 -27.04 16.97 -2.30
C LYS A 918 -27.88 15.70 -2.35
N LEU A 919 -28.94 15.70 -3.15
CA LEU A 919 -29.82 14.56 -3.35
C LEU A 919 -29.03 13.35 -3.89
N ARG A 920 -28.12 13.58 -4.85
CA ARG A 920 -27.24 12.52 -5.36
C ARG A 920 -26.33 11.92 -4.28
N ASP A 921 -25.78 12.75 -3.39
CA ASP A 921 -24.95 12.25 -2.30
C ASP A 921 -25.80 11.49 -1.25
N GLU A 922 -27.07 11.88 -1.03
CA GLU A 922 -28.03 11.09 -0.25
C GLU A 922 -28.38 9.75 -0.92
N THR A 923 -28.58 9.73 -2.24
CA THR A 923 -28.85 8.52 -3.03
C THR A 923 -27.68 7.54 -2.95
N ARG A 924 -26.44 8.04 -3.07
CA ARG A 924 -25.21 7.24 -2.89
C ARG A 924 -25.08 6.66 -1.49
N GLU A 925 -25.36 7.45 -0.46
CA GLU A 925 -25.36 6.97 0.92
C GLU A 925 -26.39 5.86 1.11
N LEU A 926 -27.61 6.03 0.58
CA LEU A 926 -28.67 5.04 0.71
C LEU A 926 -28.32 3.73 0.00
N GLU A 927 -27.69 3.78 -1.18
CA GLU A 927 -27.19 2.60 -1.89
C GLU A 927 -26.06 1.91 -1.12
N ASN A 928 -25.09 2.67 -0.59
CA ASN A 928 -24.01 2.10 0.21
C ASN A 928 -24.51 1.46 1.51
N ALA A 929 -25.58 2.00 2.10
CA ALA A 929 -26.20 1.47 3.30
C ALA A 929 -27.14 0.27 3.02
N LYS A 930 -27.58 0.06 1.77
CA LYS A 930 -28.54 -0.97 1.37
C LYS A 930 -28.23 -2.37 1.91
N PRO A 931 -26.98 -2.89 1.88
CA PRO A 931 -26.69 -4.24 2.41
C PRO A 931 -26.85 -4.38 3.93
N ALA A 932 -26.86 -3.26 4.67
CA ALA A 932 -27.02 -3.22 6.12
C ALA A 932 -28.40 -2.74 6.59
N LEU A 933 -29.29 -2.36 5.66
CA LEU A 933 -30.66 -1.90 5.94
C LEU A 933 -31.68 -3.02 5.71
N VAL A 934 -32.82 -2.92 6.39
CA VAL A 934 -34.00 -3.76 6.09
C VAL A 934 -34.66 -3.26 4.81
N GLU A 935 -35.15 -4.16 3.96
CA GLU A 935 -35.72 -3.84 2.64
C GLU A 935 -36.86 -2.80 2.69
N ASP A 936 -37.73 -2.88 3.70
CA ASP A 936 -38.80 -1.91 3.93
C ASP A 936 -38.28 -0.50 4.29
N GLU A 937 -37.16 -0.42 5.03
CA GLU A 937 -36.56 0.87 5.40
C GLU A 937 -35.87 1.54 4.21
N HIS A 938 -35.18 0.74 3.39
CA HIS A 938 -34.56 1.22 2.15
C HIS A 938 -35.62 1.78 1.20
N THR A 939 -36.71 1.02 0.99
CA THR A 939 -37.84 1.44 0.14
C THR A 939 -38.44 2.78 0.60
N LYS A 940 -38.75 2.92 1.89
CA LYS A 940 -39.28 4.19 2.45
C LYS A 940 -38.34 5.36 2.25
N LYS A 941 -37.04 5.16 2.47
CA LYS A 941 -36.03 6.21 2.27
C LYS A 941 -35.91 6.58 0.80
N SER A 942 -35.94 5.61 -0.11
CA SER A 942 -35.89 5.85 -1.56
C SER A 942 -37.08 6.66 -2.06
N VAL A 943 -38.30 6.36 -1.59
CA VAL A 943 -39.51 7.13 -1.94
C VAL A 943 -39.44 8.57 -1.40
N ASN A 944 -38.83 8.78 -0.23
CA ASN A 944 -38.60 10.13 0.28
C ASN A 944 -37.60 10.91 -0.61
N LEU A 945 -36.56 10.26 -1.12
CA LEU A 945 -35.64 10.87 -2.09
C LEU A 945 -36.36 11.18 -3.42
N ALA A 946 -37.22 10.27 -3.91
CA ALA A 946 -38.06 10.52 -5.08
C ALA A 946 -38.96 11.75 -4.89
N SER A 947 -39.55 11.91 -3.71
CA SER A 947 -40.38 13.07 -3.36
C SER A 947 -39.58 14.38 -3.37
N LYS A 948 -38.32 14.35 -2.90
CA LYS A 948 -37.40 15.50 -3.01
C LYS A 948 -37.06 15.79 -4.47
N GLN A 949 -36.74 14.78 -5.28
CA GLN A 949 -36.47 14.93 -6.71
C GLN A 949 -37.63 15.62 -7.44
N TYR A 950 -38.88 15.20 -7.15
CA TYR A 950 -40.07 15.88 -7.70
C TYR A 950 -40.18 17.34 -7.26
N GLY A 951 -39.82 17.64 -6.00
CA GLY A 951 -39.76 19.02 -5.50
C GLY A 951 -38.73 19.88 -6.25
N ILE A 952 -37.53 19.35 -6.49
CA ILE A 952 -36.47 20.04 -7.25
C ILE A 952 -36.93 20.25 -8.70
N GLN A 953 -37.50 19.21 -9.33
CA GLN A 953 -38.06 19.28 -10.67
C GLN A 953 -39.15 20.35 -10.79
N ALA A 954 -40.03 20.45 -9.80
CA ALA A 954 -41.08 21.47 -9.75
C ALA A 954 -40.48 22.88 -9.62
N ALA A 955 -39.39 23.06 -8.87
CA ALA A 955 -38.67 24.33 -8.80
C ALA A 955 -38.04 24.69 -10.16
N VAL A 956 -37.40 23.75 -10.86
CA VAL A 956 -36.86 23.99 -12.22
C VAL A 956 -37.98 24.33 -13.20
N ARG A 957 -39.14 23.68 -13.08
CA ARG A 957 -40.32 23.99 -13.89
C ARG A 957 -40.87 25.39 -13.61
N GLY A 958 -40.91 25.81 -12.35
CA GLY A 958 -41.29 27.17 -11.97
C GLY A 958 -40.39 28.22 -12.65
N ALA A 959 -39.07 28.01 -12.59
CA ALA A 959 -38.10 28.86 -13.28
C ALA A 959 -38.34 28.90 -14.80
N PHE A 960 -38.63 27.75 -15.42
CA PHE A 960 -38.99 27.68 -16.85
C PHE A 960 -40.26 28.48 -17.18
N ASP A 961 -41.32 28.33 -16.37
CA ASP A 961 -42.58 29.05 -16.56
C ASP A 961 -42.42 30.56 -16.36
N ASP A 962 -41.55 30.99 -15.45
CA ASP A 962 -41.28 32.40 -15.19
C ASP A 962 -40.48 33.06 -16.32
N ILE A 963 -39.54 32.33 -16.96
CA ILE A 963 -38.86 32.82 -18.18
C ILE A 963 -39.88 33.04 -19.32
N LEU A 964 -40.88 32.17 -19.45
CA LEU A 964 -41.91 32.31 -20.49
C LEU A 964 -42.83 33.52 -20.27
N LYS A 965 -43.02 33.96 -19.02
CA LYS A 965 -43.81 35.15 -18.69
C LYS A 965 -43.07 36.46 -18.98
N LEU A 966 -41.75 36.42 -19.20
CA LEU A 966 -40.96 37.62 -19.50
C LEU A 966 -41.29 38.17 -20.89
N PRO A 967 -41.32 39.50 -21.07
CA PRO A 967 -41.46 40.11 -22.39
C PRO A 967 -40.28 39.70 -23.28
N GLN A 968 -40.57 39.12 -24.46
CA GLN A 968 -39.58 38.52 -25.38
C GLN A 968 -38.79 37.33 -24.80
N GLY A 969 -39.28 36.67 -23.74
CA GLY A 969 -38.55 35.59 -23.07
C GLY A 969 -38.19 34.41 -23.98
N ASN A 970 -39.08 34.02 -24.90
CA ASN A 970 -38.81 32.92 -25.83
C ASN A 970 -37.80 33.31 -26.94
N GLU A 971 -37.75 34.59 -27.33
CA GLU A 971 -36.80 35.09 -28.33
C GLU A 971 -35.42 35.30 -27.74
N LYS A 972 -35.33 35.82 -26.51
CA LYS A 972 -34.07 36.10 -25.81
C LYS A 972 -33.45 34.88 -25.11
N PHE A 973 -34.27 33.95 -24.60
CA PHE A 973 -33.82 32.84 -23.75
C PHE A 973 -34.24 31.44 -24.25
N GLY A 974 -34.45 31.30 -25.57
CA GLY A 974 -34.91 30.03 -26.16
C GLY A 974 -33.95 28.85 -25.96
N ARG A 975 -32.65 29.10 -25.75
CA ARG A 975 -31.66 28.04 -25.51
C ARG A 975 -31.69 27.56 -24.06
N GLU A 976 -31.83 28.49 -23.12
CA GLU A 976 -31.98 28.26 -21.68
C GLU A 976 -33.26 27.46 -21.43
N LEU A 977 -34.37 27.85 -22.06
CA LEU A 977 -35.62 27.10 -22.02
C LEU A 977 -35.43 25.65 -22.51
N LYS A 978 -34.67 25.44 -23.58
CA LYS A 978 -34.39 24.08 -24.10
C LYS A 978 -33.59 23.23 -23.10
N LEU A 979 -32.59 23.82 -22.44
CA LEU A 979 -31.80 23.15 -21.40
C LEU A 979 -32.65 22.83 -20.17
N LEU A 980 -33.42 23.79 -19.65
CA LEU A 980 -34.29 23.57 -18.49
C LEU A 980 -35.37 22.52 -18.77
N ASN A 981 -35.88 22.45 -20.00
CA ASN A 981 -36.82 21.39 -20.39
C ASN A 981 -36.14 20.01 -20.46
N ALA A 982 -34.89 19.93 -20.90
CA ALA A 982 -34.11 18.69 -20.86
C ALA A 982 -33.84 18.24 -19.41
N VAL A 983 -33.44 19.17 -18.54
CA VAL A 983 -33.27 18.93 -17.09
C VAL A 983 -34.54 18.36 -16.48
N GLN A 984 -35.70 18.96 -16.76
CA GLN A 984 -36.98 18.48 -16.24
C GLN A 984 -37.29 17.03 -16.65
N GLY A 985 -36.96 16.64 -17.88
CA GLY A 985 -37.13 15.28 -18.36
C GLY A 985 -36.26 14.28 -17.61
N VAL A 986 -34.97 14.59 -17.44
CA VAL A 986 -34.01 13.75 -16.72
C VAL A 986 -34.35 13.64 -15.23
N MET A 987 -34.74 14.74 -14.59
CA MET A 987 -35.17 14.73 -13.19
C MET A 987 -36.45 13.89 -12.96
N MET A 988 -37.37 13.90 -13.93
CA MET A 988 -38.57 13.05 -13.87
C MET A 988 -38.22 11.56 -14.00
N GLU A 989 -37.24 11.23 -14.85
CA GLU A 989 -36.70 9.88 -14.95
C GLU A 989 -36.01 9.45 -13.63
N ALA A 990 -35.14 10.29 -13.07
CA ALA A 990 -34.49 10.06 -11.78
C ALA A 990 -35.52 9.80 -10.67
N ALA A 991 -36.57 10.63 -10.59
CA ALA A 991 -37.64 10.46 -9.60
C ALA A 991 -38.38 9.13 -9.79
N GLY A 992 -38.66 8.72 -11.03
CA GLY A 992 -39.31 7.45 -11.34
C GLY A 992 -38.44 6.21 -11.08
N ILE A 993 -37.12 6.35 -11.08
CA ILE A 993 -36.18 5.28 -10.68
C ILE A 993 -36.17 5.15 -9.15
N LEU A 994 -36.04 6.27 -8.44
CA LEU A 994 -36.05 6.31 -6.96
C LEU A 994 -37.38 5.82 -6.38
N ASP A 995 -38.51 6.09 -7.03
CA ASP A 995 -39.84 5.64 -6.61
C ASP A 995 -40.00 4.10 -6.68
N LYS A 996 -39.19 3.44 -7.52
CA LYS A 996 -39.12 1.97 -7.61
C LYS A 996 -38.13 1.35 -6.62
N ALA A 997 -37.62 2.13 -5.67
CA ALA A 997 -36.57 1.72 -4.73
C ALA A 997 -35.25 1.30 -5.38
N ASP A 998 -34.92 1.88 -6.55
CA ASP A 998 -33.60 1.71 -7.17
C ASP A 998 -32.73 2.94 -6.89
N THR A 999 -31.75 2.78 -6.00
CA THR A 999 -30.75 3.80 -5.64
C THR A 999 -29.39 3.53 -6.30
N GLY A 1000 -29.33 2.55 -7.20
CA GLY A 1000 -28.10 2.07 -7.80
C GLY A 1000 -27.49 3.03 -8.82
N ALA A 1001 -26.61 2.49 -9.65
CA ALA A 1001 -25.86 3.28 -10.65
C ALA A 1001 -26.76 4.05 -11.63
N VAL A 1002 -27.98 3.57 -11.92
CA VAL A 1002 -28.91 4.21 -12.86
C VAL A 1002 -29.48 5.50 -12.29
N ALA A 1003 -29.91 5.52 -11.01
CA ALA A 1003 -30.41 6.72 -10.34
C ALA A 1003 -29.30 7.79 -10.25
N VAL A 1004 -28.11 7.40 -9.78
CA VAL A 1004 -26.96 8.30 -9.65
C VAL A 1004 -26.52 8.87 -11.00
N ALA A 1005 -26.63 8.10 -12.08
CA ALA A 1005 -26.33 8.57 -13.43
C ALA A 1005 -27.34 9.62 -13.91
N ALA A 1006 -28.64 9.39 -13.71
CA ALA A 1006 -29.69 10.34 -14.07
C ALA A 1006 -29.56 11.66 -13.28
N GLU A 1007 -29.35 11.60 -11.97
CA GLU A 1007 -29.08 12.79 -11.14
C GLU A 1007 -27.81 13.52 -11.61
N THR A 1008 -26.77 12.79 -12.02
CA THR A 1008 -25.53 13.40 -12.54
C THR A 1008 -25.76 14.11 -13.88
N GLU A 1009 -26.55 13.53 -14.78
CA GLU A 1009 -26.93 14.17 -16.04
C GLU A 1009 -27.74 15.45 -15.78
N ALA A 1010 -28.67 15.43 -14.82
CA ALA A 1010 -29.41 16.63 -14.41
C ALA A 1010 -28.48 17.74 -13.89
N ILE A 1011 -27.48 17.39 -13.07
CA ILE A 1011 -26.44 18.32 -12.57
C ILE A 1011 -25.64 18.92 -13.73
N GLU A 1012 -25.19 18.10 -14.68
CA GLU A 1012 -24.41 18.56 -15.84
C GLU A 1012 -25.21 19.54 -16.71
N LEU A 1013 -26.48 19.23 -16.98
CA LEU A 1013 -27.37 20.10 -17.73
C LEU A 1013 -27.66 21.42 -16.99
N LEU A 1014 -27.83 21.39 -15.67
CA LEU A 1014 -27.99 22.59 -14.85
C LEU A 1014 -26.71 23.44 -14.79
N LEU A 1015 -25.53 22.82 -14.72
CA LEU A 1015 -24.25 23.52 -14.81
C LEU A 1015 -24.06 24.17 -16.18
N GLN A 1016 -24.47 23.51 -17.25
CA GLN A 1016 -24.46 24.08 -18.59
C GLN A 1016 -25.40 25.29 -18.68
N ALA A 1017 -26.60 25.20 -18.10
CA ALA A 1017 -27.53 26.33 -18.02
C ALA A 1017 -26.95 27.50 -17.20
N LYS A 1018 -26.22 27.23 -16.10
CA LYS A 1018 -25.56 28.26 -15.29
C LYS A 1018 -24.41 28.97 -16.01
N ARG A 1019 -23.56 28.25 -16.74
CA ARG A 1019 -22.31 28.78 -17.35
C ARG A 1019 -22.54 29.61 -18.63
N GLN A 1020 -23.69 29.51 -19.28
CA GLN A 1020 -23.93 30.09 -20.61
C GLN A 1020 -24.40 31.55 -20.61
N GLY A 1021 -24.32 32.27 -19.49
CA GLY A 1021 -24.55 33.72 -19.40
C GLY A 1021 -23.57 34.60 -20.21
N LYS A 1022 -22.58 34.02 -20.89
CA LYS A 1022 -21.78 34.72 -21.92
C LYS A 1022 -22.59 34.87 -23.21
N GLY A 1023 -23.27 36.01 -23.32
CA GLY A 1023 -24.09 36.40 -24.46
C GLY A 1023 -23.43 36.11 -25.81
N GLY A 1024 -24.08 35.25 -26.60
CA GLY A 1024 -23.87 35.13 -28.04
C GLY A 1024 -24.93 35.96 -28.76
N GLY A 1025 -24.56 37.14 -29.25
CA GLY A 1025 -25.45 37.96 -30.08
C GLY A 1025 -24.75 39.13 -30.77
N GLY A 1026 -24.62 39.06 -32.10
CA GLY A 1026 -24.63 40.21 -33.02
C GLY A 1026 -23.35 41.04 -33.14
N GLY A 1027 -22.63 40.87 -34.25
CA GLY A 1027 -21.51 41.74 -34.62
C GLY A 1027 -21.92 43.20 -34.89
N GLY A 1028 -21.12 44.13 -34.37
CA GLY A 1028 -21.14 45.54 -34.70
C GLY A 1028 -19.74 46.10 -34.47
N SER A 1029 -19.10 46.55 -35.54
CA SER A 1029 -17.74 47.08 -35.57
C SER A 1029 -17.74 48.58 -35.24
N ASP A 1030 -17.21 48.97 -34.08
CA ASP A 1030 -16.63 50.31 -33.87
C ASP A 1030 -15.73 50.32 -32.61
N PRO A 1031 -14.42 50.64 -32.72
CA PRO A 1031 -13.52 50.72 -31.58
C PRO A 1031 -13.37 52.19 -31.15
N GLY A 1032 -14.04 52.58 -30.06
CA GLY A 1032 -13.85 53.91 -29.48
C GLY A 1032 -14.76 54.24 -28.32
N GLY A 1033 -14.33 53.95 -27.09
CA GLY A 1033 -14.97 54.48 -25.88
C GLY A 1033 -14.73 53.62 -24.64
N GLY A 1034 -14.33 54.27 -23.53
CA GLY A 1034 -13.87 53.68 -22.28
C GLY A 1034 -14.69 52.51 -21.73
N GLY A 1035 -13.97 51.52 -21.18
CA GLY A 1035 -14.53 50.27 -20.68
C GLY A 1035 -15.43 50.44 -19.47
N THR A 1036 -16.72 50.15 -19.66
CA THR A 1036 -17.66 49.74 -18.60
C THR A 1036 -18.79 48.80 -19.10
N ALA A 1037 -18.86 48.42 -20.38
CA ALA A 1037 -20.04 47.73 -20.93
C ALA A 1037 -19.91 46.20 -21.09
N ASP A 1038 -18.74 45.66 -21.43
CA ASP A 1038 -18.64 44.27 -21.92
C ASP A 1038 -18.66 43.16 -20.83
N SER A 1039 -18.68 43.53 -19.55
CA SER A 1039 -18.76 42.57 -18.43
C SER A 1039 -20.02 42.70 -17.58
N ALA A 1040 -21.00 43.48 -18.06
CA ALA A 1040 -22.22 43.88 -17.33
C ALA A 1040 -23.48 43.09 -17.72
N SER A 1041 -23.35 42.05 -18.57
CA SER A 1041 -24.48 41.30 -19.11
C SER A 1041 -24.84 40.02 -18.33
N GLU A 1042 -24.19 39.75 -17.19
CA GLU A 1042 -24.43 38.54 -16.39
C GLU A 1042 -24.72 38.92 -14.94
N ALA A 1043 -25.77 38.32 -14.34
CA ALA A 1043 -26.10 38.51 -12.94
C ALA A 1043 -24.89 38.12 -12.06
N ALA A 1044 -24.45 39.03 -11.20
CA ALA A 1044 -23.31 38.82 -10.31
C ALA A 1044 -23.49 37.60 -9.41
N LEU A 1045 -24.72 37.27 -9.03
CA LEU A 1045 -25.10 36.02 -8.33
C LEU A 1045 -24.66 34.75 -9.07
N ALA A 1046 -24.71 34.72 -10.40
CA ALA A 1046 -24.30 33.56 -11.19
C ALA A 1046 -22.80 33.24 -11.03
N GLY A 1047 -21.98 34.27 -10.78
CA GLY A 1047 -20.55 34.17 -10.50
C GLY A 1047 -20.20 33.75 -9.05
N LEU A 1048 -21.21 33.52 -8.20
CA LEU A 1048 -21.05 32.89 -6.88
C LEU A 1048 -21.43 31.40 -7.00
N GLY A 1049 -20.61 30.51 -6.47
CA GLY A 1049 -20.86 29.07 -6.53
C GLY A 1049 -19.83 28.27 -5.76
N ASP A 1050 -20.29 27.13 -5.26
CA ASP A 1050 -19.50 26.17 -4.49
C ASP A 1050 -18.51 25.47 -5.43
N GLY A 1051 -17.21 25.60 -5.15
CA GLY A 1051 -16.15 24.88 -5.84
C GLY A 1051 -15.15 25.73 -6.64
N SER A 1052 -13.90 25.24 -6.66
CA SER A 1052 -12.78 25.71 -7.49
C SER A 1052 -13.01 25.60 -9.01
N ASP A 1053 -14.18 25.10 -9.41
CA ASP A 1053 -14.57 24.84 -10.79
C ASP A 1053 -15.30 25.99 -11.48
N ALA A 1054 -15.53 27.12 -10.79
CA ALA A 1054 -16.03 28.34 -11.44
C ALA A 1054 -15.03 28.89 -12.49
N GLU A 1055 -13.74 28.53 -12.39
CA GLU A 1055 -12.68 28.93 -13.35
C GLU A 1055 -12.22 27.77 -14.27
N SER A 1056 -12.77 26.55 -14.14
CA SER A 1056 -12.35 25.39 -14.95
C SER A 1056 -13.07 25.33 -16.31
N ASN A 1057 -12.30 25.51 -17.39
CA ASN A 1057 -12.78 25.44 -18.76
C ASN A 1057 -13.03 23.97 -19.15
N VAL A 1058 -14.30 23.56 -19.21
CA VAL A 1058 -14.67 22.21 -19.67
C VAL A 1058 -14.89 22.30 -21.18
N GLU A 1059 -14.01 21.67 -21.96
CA GLU A 1059 -14.24 21.47 -23.39
C GLU A 1059 -15.57 20.73 -23.58
N ALA A 1060 -16.44 21.26 -24.43
CA ALA A 1060 -17.75 20.71 -24.71
C ALA A 1060 -17.63 19.29 -25.28
N ARG A 1061 -17.73 18.28 -24.42
CA ARG A 1061 -17.98 16.91 -24.85
C ARG A 1061 -19.47 16.80 -25.16
N PRO A 1062 -19.86 16.32 -26.35
CA PRO A 1062 -21.27 16.04 -26.61
C PRO A 1062 -21.74 14.99 -25.60
N VAL A 1063 -22.73 15.37 -24.79
CA VAL A 1063 -23.35 14.49 -23.79
C VAL A 1063 -24.10 13.41 -24.56
N GLY A 1064 -23.51 12.22 -24.64
CA GLY A 1064 -24.17 11.05 -25.20
C GLY A 1064 -25.27 10.62 -24.24
N GLN A 1065 -26.53 10.82 -24.64
CA GLN A 1065 -27.70 10.27 -23.95
C GLN A 1065 -27.48 8.77 -23.69
N SER A 1066 -27.26 8.39 -22.43
CA SER A 1066 -27.17 6.99 -22.05
C SER A 1066 -28.57 6.41 -21.85
N THR A 1067 -29.39 6.44 -22.90
CA THR A 1067 -30.57 5.57 -22.95
C THR A 1067 -30.13 4.23 -23.53
N GLY A 1068 -30.44 3.14 -22.82
CA GLY A 1068 -30.02 1.76 -23.12
C GLY A 1068 -30.58 1.14 -24.41
N LYS A 1069 -30.70 1.90 -25.50
CA LYS A 1069 -31.08 1.42 -26.83
C LYS A 1069 -30.15 1.87 -27.97
N ALA A 1070 -29.14 2.70 -27.72
CA ALA A 1070 -28.10 3.00 -28.70
C ALA A 1070 -26.77 2.40 -28.26
N GLY A 1071 -26.14 1.60 -29.13
CA GLY A 1071 -24.84 0.99 -28.86
C GLY A 1071 -23.78 2.04 -28.52
N ARG A 1072 -22.82 1.67 -27.64
CA ARG A 1072 -21.68 2.51 -27.24
C ARG A 1072 -21.04 3.17 -28.45
N GLU A 1073 -21.21 4.49 -28.60
CA GLU A 1073 -20.36 5.26 -29.51
C GLU A 1073 -18.99 5.44 -28.85
N LEU A 1074 -17.99 4.73 -29.39
CA LEU A 1074 -16.60 4.88 -28.98
C LEU A 1074 -16.12 6.31 -29.33
N PRO A 1075 -15.29 6.94 -28.48
CA PRO A 1075 -14.66 8.24 -28.78
C PRO A 1075 -13.95 8.23 -30.14
N GLU A 1076 -13.88 9.36 -30.84
CA GLU A 1076 -13.24 9.44 -32.16
C GLU A 1076 -11.79 8.94 -32.14
N GLU A 1077 -11.06 9.13 -31.06
CA GLU A 1077 -9.72 8.58 -30.89
C GLU A 1077 -9.69 7.04 -30.95
N PHE A 1078 -10.70 6.38 -30.39
CA PHE A 1078 -10.85 4.92 -30.45
C PHE A 1078 -11.39 4.44 -31.81
N LYS A 1079 -12.25 5.21 -32.47
CA LYS A 1079 -12.66 4.93 -33.87
C LYS A 1079 -11.48 5.07 -34.81
N THR A 1080 -10.70 6.13 -34.68
CA THR A 1080 -9.48 6.36 -35.48
C THR A 1080 -8.42 5.30 -35.16
N GLY A 1081 -8.29 4.90 -33.89
CA GLY A 1081 -7.43 3.80 -33.45
C GLY A 1081 -7.87 2.43 -33.99
N LEU A 1082 -9.17 2.16 -34.02
CA LEU A 1082 -9.73 0.93 -34.59
C LEU A 1082 -9.67 0.92 -36.11
N ASP A 1083 -9.97 2.03 -36.78
CA ASP A 1083 -9.86 2.15 -38.23
C ASP A 1083 -8.41 2.07 -38.68
N THR A 1084 -7.45 2.62 -37.93
CA THR A 1084 -6.02 2.43 -38.20
C THR A 1084 -5.55 1.01 -37.90
N TYR A 1085 -6.13 0.34 -36.90
CA TYR A 1085 -5.88 -1.08 -36.61
C TYR A 1085 -6.43 -2.00 -37.70
N PHE A 1086 -7.68 -1.80 -38.15
CA PHE A 1086 -8.31 -2.57 -39.22
C PHE A 1086 -7.67 -2.29 -40.58
N ASN A 1087 -7.33 -1.04 -40.89
CA ASN A 1087 -6.57 -0.73 -42.11
C ASN A 1087 -5.16 -1.36 -42.09
N LYS A 1088 -4.53 -1.50 -40.93
CA LYS A 1088 -3.26 -2.26 -40.79
C LYS A 1088 -3.46 -3.76 -40.93
N LEU A 1089 -4.60 -4.29 -40.50
CA LEU A 1089 -4.93 -5.71 -40.64
C LEU A 1089 -5.27 -6.08 -42.09
N GLU A 1090 -6.02 -5.22 -42.79
CA GLU A 1090 -6.36 -5.38 -44.21
C GLU A 1090 -5.16 -5.13 -45.14
N SER A 1091 -4.30 -4.16 -44.82
CA SER A 1091 -3.04 -3.96 -45.57
C SER A 1091 -1.96 -5.02 -45.29
N GLY A 1092 -2.06 -5.75 -44.17
CA GLY A 1092 -1.21 -6.90 -43.84
C GLY A 1092 -1.64 -8.22 -44.49
N GLY A 1093 -2.85 -8.30 -45.05
CA GLY A 1093 -3.42 -9.51 -45.66
C GLY A 1093 -2.99 -9.78 -47.10
N ALA A 1094 -2.11 -8.96 -47.67
CA ALA A 1094 -1.69 -9.04 -49.07
C ALA A 1094 -0.19 -9.35 -49.26
N VAL A 1095 0.47 -10.08 -48.35
CA VAL A 1095 1.72 -10.81 -48.65
C VAL A 1095 1.83 -12.05 -47.76
N LYS A 1096 1.67 -13.23 -48.40
CA LYS A 1096 1.85 -14.62 -47.94
C LYS A 1096 0.72 -15.29 -47.18
#